data_AF-A0AAV4RYT2-F1
#
_entry.id   AF-A0AAV4RYT2-F1
#
_cell.length_a   1.000
_cell.length_b   1.000
_cell.length_c   1.000
_cell.angle_alpha   90.00
_cell.angle_beta   90.00
_cell.angle_gamma   90.00
#
_symmetry.space_group_name_H-M   'P 1'
#
loop_
_entity.id
_entity.type
_entity.pdbx_description
1 polymer ?
#
loop_
_entity_poly.entity_id
_entity_poly.type
_entity_poly.pdbx_seq_one_letter_code
_entity_poly.pdbx_strand_id
1 'polypeptide(L)'
;MNRVIERNFRSRRRSQRLLLRDDTARNVLTGRLIDGIGYNRLVLFTRSCPLVVAFVSVHEFITMHKSTRTGLIGLAILVGVIVTILLVNLNSIRPTAELPSCVKLDGSATCHFTDPSPYRYYGTKTSYHIVAGNETESDLEIGECKPIAFYLLSRHATRYPDKEYIEGMIKLLPSLREKILNNSLSGKAKLCHEDIEKLKRWKLNMKVDDDKSLSSTGKAEAEILARHLKEKFPSILNDTYSSEKFTIEYTSRKRTRVTAESFAKGLFDKDSKKIDFDGKENDKILNFHKSCKKLRDPSYDTSEVDKFDNGALMKKVVDSVSQRVGVTLTKDDIKLIYTSCVFDYALNNSDAWCSLFSSDDLQVLEFSADIDDYYSDAYGNEVNYKQACPVAKYIFDFMKKSTENSNDTKVVLHFSHAGAIKKVYALFGLYQDELPLTADAFCSEKNRKWRSSYIVPFNSNIVFVLYQCGQEYKVATLHNEKPVRINGCEHKLCSFTKFSSTYEPISKDCNVNEICCTCCIKAFYRKKLPIALKRSNMKNWVLAAIVISLVKSNTIKGDGDIKSCLKLDRSETCHSTNPFPYRYYGSRTSYHIATENQTESDLDVGECKPVMFYFLSRHATRYPDKETIEGMMKSLPSLKEKIINNYLAGKAKMCNEDIENLKKWKLKMKPEDEKILGATGEVEAENLGRRLKEKFSWILNDKYSPEKFIIEYTSKNRTRDTAESFAKGLFGDDYKNIDFEGKTNDKLLTFYKYCKTLLKKCNNFEYDKTEIKKFDKGPLMKEVVKSVSQRIGVTLTNEDVKLIHNACMFEYALDYGDPWCSLFTNEELEVLEFGGDIYDYYTQSYGRKVNTKQACPVLKNILDMMKSTTKTNPKVVLQFSHWSALTKVYAMLGLNQDELPLKADAFCSQKNRKWRSSFIAPFNSNIAFVLYKCTEEHKVAVYQNEKAMKINGCKHKLCTFKEFFLAYQPISEECNIDKICCPCCKN
;
A
#
# COMPACT_ATOMS: atom_id res chain seq x y z
N MET A 1 34.33 8.05 54.49
CA MET A 1 35.70 8.59 54.62
C MET A 1 36.48 8.32 53.35
N ASN A 2 37.40 9.23 53.03
CA ASN A 2 38.54 9.20 52.08
C ASN A 2 38.73 8.03 51.08
N ARG A 3 38.51 8.34 49.81
CA ARG A 3 39.52 8.36 48.71
C ARG A 3 40.97 7.88 49.00
N VAL A 4 41.55 7.17 48.00
CA VAL A 4 42.83 7.47 47.26
C VAL A 4 44.20 6.78 47.60
N ILE A 5 44.85 6.24 46.53
CA ILE A 5 46.31 6.12 46.19
C ILE A 5 47.19 4.85 46.52
N GLU A 6 47.84 4.33 45.45
CA GLU A 6 49.21 3.72 45.27
C GLU A 6 49.75 2.48 46.06
N ARG A 7 50.83 1.75 45.65
CA ARG A 7 51.37 1.28 44.33
C ARG A 7 52.61 0.36 44.52
N ASN A 8 52.88 -0.55 43.57
CA ASN A 8 54.18 -1.21 43.23
C ASN A 8 54.90 -2.17 44.23
N PHE A 9 55.47 -3.27 43.70
CA PHE A 9 56.72 -3.89 44.21
C PHE A 9 57.57 -4.52 43.07
N ARG A 10 58.84 -4.88 43.32
CA ARG A 10 59.91 -5.11 42.31
C ARG A 10 60.98 -6.15 42.75
N SER A 11 61.85 -6.74 41.91
CA SER A 11 61.79 -7.27 40.51
C SER A 11 63.21 -7.74 40.04
N ARG A 12 63.45 -9.03 39.77
CA ARG A 12 64.73 -9.60 39.23
C ARG A 12 64.41 -10.79 38.28
N ARG A 13 64.99 -11.02 37.09
CA ARG A 13 66.37 -10.88 36.49
C ARG A 13 67.40 -11.84 37.10
N ARG A 14 68.42 -12.36 36.39
CA ARG A 14 69.13 -12.04 35.11
C ARG A 14 69.27 -13.33 34.25
N SER A 15 69.81 -13.39 33.01
CA SER A 15 69.91 -12.52 31.80
C SER A 15 70.76 -13.28 30.73
N GLN A 16 71.39 -12.61 29.73
CA GLN A 16 72.25 -13.19 28.65
C GLN A 16 71.43 -13.84 27.50
N ARG A 17 71.88 -14.05 26.24
CA ARG A 17 73.06 -13.72 25.35
C ARG A 17 72.66 -14.21 23.90
N LEU A 18 73.13 -13.86 22.69
CA LEU A 18 73.99 -12.94 21.89
C LEU A 18 73.41 -13.01 20.41
N LEU A 19 73.71 -12.27 19.33
CA LEU A 19 74.37 -10.99 18.96
C LEU A 19 74.14 -10.68 17.44
N LEU A 20 74.08 -9.39 17.04
CA LEU A 20 74.49 -8.80 15.72
C LEU A 20 73.67 -9.19 14.43
N ARG A 21 73.59 -8.41 13.32
CA ARG A 21 74.12 -7.06 12.98
C ARG A 21 73.42 -6.33 11.80
N ASP A 22 73.56 -4.99 11.79
CA ASP A 22 73.74 -3.97 10.72
C ASP A 22 73.18 -4.17 9.28
N ASP A 23 72.61 -3.18 8.58
CA ASP A 23 72.04 -1.85 8.98
C ASP A 23 70.84 -1.49 8.03
N THR A 24 70.68 -0.44 7.19
CA THR A 24 71.46 0.78 6.82
C THR A 24 70.54 1.92 6.34
N ALA A 25 70.81 3.16 6.79
CA ALA A 25 70.61 4.50 6.18
C ALA A 25 69.48 4.79 5.11
N ARG A 26 68.83 5.97 5.04
CA ARG A 26 69.08 7.29 5.68
C ARG A 26 67.84 8.21 5.68
N ASN A 27 67.87 9.25 6.52
CA ASN A 27 66.86 10.32 6.61
C ASN A 27 66.94 11.35 5.45
N VAL A 28 65.87 12.13 5.25
CA VAL A 28 65.89 13.60 5.16
C VAL A 28 64.59 14.16 5.77
N LEU A 29 64.63 15.38 6.32
CA LEU A 29 63.56 16.08 7.04
C LEU A 29 63.33 17.49 6.46
N THR A 30 62.19 18.11 6.79
CA THR A 30 61.78 19.52 6.51
C THR A 30 61.41 19.88 5.04
N GLY A 31 60.46 20.80 4.80
CA GLY A 31 59.46 21.38 5.72
C GLY A 31 58.82 22.72 5.27
N ARG A 32 57.85 23.21 6.08
CA ARG A 32 57.23 24.57 6.14
C ARG A 32 56.32 24.99 4.95
N LEU A 33 55.03 25.28 5.22
CA LEU A 33 54.36 26.61 5.41
C LEU A 33 54.24 27.41 4.08
N ILE A 34 53.17 28.15 3.75
CA ILE A 34 52.27 29.01 4.55
C ILE A 34 50.76 28.82 4.18
N ASP A 35 49.86 29.39 4.98
CA ASP A 35 48.38 29.30 5.03
C ASP A 35 47.57 29.85 3.83
N GLY A 36 46.28 29.50 3.76
CA GLY A 36 45.34 30.02 2.74
C GLY A 36 43.88 29.53 2.73
N ILE A 37 43.14 29.68 3.85
CA ILE A 37 41.66 29.73 3.99
C ILE A 37 40.77 28.89 3.02
N GLY A 38 39.99 27.92 3.53
CA GLY A 38 38.75 27.50 2.81
C GLY A 38 38.12 26.14 3.18
N TYR A 39 36.85 26.18 3.59
CA TYR A 39 35.95 25.04 3.82
C TYR A 39 35.95 23.92 2.75
N ASN A 40 36.16 22.65 3.13
CA ASN A 40 35.06 21.72 3.46
C ASN A 40 35.53 20.31 3.89
N ARG A 41 34.67 19.59 4.61
CA ARG A 41 34.88 18.17 4.96
C ARG A 41 34.40 17.23 3.84
N LEU A 42 35.23 16.27 3.44
CA LEU A 42 34.77 15.02 2.84
C LEU A 42 35.61 13.85 3.39
N VAL A 43 35.11 13.17 4.43
CA VAL A 43 35.78 12.01 5.03
C VAL A 43 35.36 10.75 4.27
N LEU A 44 36.22 10.27 3.37
CA LEU A 44 36.04 8.99 2.70
C LEU A 44 36.44 7.85 3.65
N PHE A 45 35.45 7.14 4.18
CA PHE A 45 35.68 5.84 4.79
C PHE A 45 36.06 4.81 3.71
N THR A 46 37.30 4.31 3.76
CA THR A 46 37.73 3.13 3.01
C THR A 46 38.07 2.00 3.97
N ARG A 47 37.21 0.98 4.03
CA ARG A 47 37.54 -0.35 4.55
C ARG A 47 37.39 -1.37 3.43
N SER A 48 38.32 -2.33 3.39
CA SER A 48 38.22 -3.61 2.67
C SER A 48 38.12 -3.57 1.13
N CYS A 49 39.26 -3.64 0.44
CA CYS A 49 39.31 -4.20 -0.92
C CYS A 49 40.68 -4.86 -1.24
N PRO A 50 40.88 -6.16 -0.93
CA PRO A 50 42.12 -6.88 -1.23
C PRO A 50 42.17 -7.35 -2.70
N LEU A 51 42.16 -6.41 -3.65
CA LEU A 51 42.12 -6.72 -5.09
C LEU A 51 43.02 -5.83 -5.98
N VAL A 52 43.74 -4.85 -5.41
CA VAL A 52 44.53 -3.87 -6.17
C VAL A 52 45.87 -4.43 -6.70
N VAL A 53 46.42 -5.45 -6.05
CA VAL A 53 47.77 -5.98 -6.38
C VAL A 53 47.81 -6.77 -7.70
N ALA A 54 46.68 -7.34 -8.15
CA ALA A 54 46.62 -8.21 -9.33
C ALA A 54 46.68 -7.46 -10.68
N PHE A 55 46.41 -6.15 -10.71
CA PHE A 55 46.24 -5.40 -11.97
C PHE A 55 47.52 -4.79 -12.55
N VAL A 56 48.61 -4.70 -11.76
CA VAL A 56 49.89 -4.13 -12.23
C VAL A 56 50.63 -5.12 -13.13
N SER A 57 50.82 -6.36 -12.66
CA SER A 57 51.63 -7.39 -13.33
C SER A 57 51.12 -7.79 -14.73
N VAL A 58 49.82 -7.65 -14.98
CA VAL A 58 49.21 -7.99 -16.28
C VAL A 58 49.52 -6.92 -17.34
N HIS A 59 49.69 -5.65 -16.96
CA HIS A 59 49.96 -4.58 -17.92
C HIS A 59 51.38 -4.67 -18.51
N GLU A 60 52.37 -4.99 -17.66
CA GLU A 60 53.77 -5.19 -18.08
C GLU A 60 53.91 -6.43 -18.98
N PHE A 61 53.22 -7.53 -18.66
CA PHE A 61 53.24 -8.73 -19.52
C PHE A 61 52.65 -8.48 -20.92
N ILE A 62 51.59 -7.66 -21.02
CA ILE A 62 50.96 -7.27 -22.30
C ILE A 62 51.84 -6.32 -23.13
N THR A 63 52.73 -5.54 -22.50
CA THR A 63 53.67 -4.67 -23.23
C THR A 63 54.87 -5.42 -23.80
N MET A 64 55.33 -6.51 -23.16
CA MET A 64 56.52 -7.25 -23.62
C MET A 64 56.28 -8.22 -24.80
N HIS A 65 55.08 -8.77 -25.00
CA HIS A 65 54.85 -9.88 -25.95
C HIS A 65 54.05 -9.54 -27.24
N LYS A 66 54.11 -8.30 -27.71
CA LYS A 66 53.51 -7.87 -29.00
C LYS A 66 54.30 -8.30 -30.25
N SER A 67 54.51 -9.61 -30.49
CA SER A 67 54.86 -10.09 -31.86
C SER A 67 54.71 -11.60 -32.15
N THR A 68 54.35 -12.47 -31.21
CA THR A 68 54.39 -13.94 -31.43
C THR A 68 53.07 -14.66 -31.13
N ARG A 69 52.66 -15.54 -32.05
CA ARG A 69 51.43 -16.36 -31.97
C ARG A 69 51.36 -17.24 -30.72
N THR A 70 52.51 -17.60 -30.15
CA THR A 70 52.66 -18.33 -28.87
C THR A 70 52.25 -17.51 -27.65
N GLY A 71 52.50 -16.20 -27.63
CA GLY A 71 52.18 -15.32 -26.49
C GLY A 71 50.67 -15.21 -26.24
N LEU A 72 49.89 -15.15 -27.33
CA LEU A 72 48.42 -15.16 -27.28
C LEU A 72 47.85 -16.49 -26.74
N ILE A 73 48.49 -17.62 -27.05
CA ILE A 73 48.09 -18.94 -26.54
C ILE A 73 48.41 -19.03 -25.04
N GLY A 74 49.59 -18.58 -24.60
CA GLY A 74 49.96 -18.50 -23.19
C GLY A 74 48.99 -17.63 -22.37
N LEU A 75 48.61 -16.46 -22.91
CA LEU A 75 47.63 -15.57 -22.28
C LEU A 75 46.24 -16.24 -22.15
N ALA A 76 45.78 -16.95 -23.18
CA ALA A 76 44.51 -17.65 -23.16
C ALA A 76 44.48 -18.79 -22.12
N ILE A 77 45.58 -19.55 -21.99
CA ILE A 77 45.73 -20.60 -20.98
C ILE A 77 45.75 -19.99 -19.56
N LEU A 78 46.50 -18.89 -19.36
CA LEU A 78 46.57 -18.21 -18.06
C LEU A 78 45.21 -17.67 -17.62
N VAL A 79 44.47 -17.02 -18.54
CA VAL A 79 43.10 -16.56 -18.29
C VAL A 79 42.17 -17.74 -18.01
N GLY A 80 42.30 -18.85 -18.75
CA GLY A 80 41.54 -20.08 -18.49
C GLY A 80 41.76 -20.61 -17.08
N VAL A 81 43.02 -20.76 -16.65
CA VAL A 81 43.38 -21.22 -15.29
C VAL A 81 42.87 -20.26 -14.21
N ILE A 82 43.01 -18.95 -14.40
CA ILE A 82 42.47 -17.94 -13.47
C ILE A 82 40.95 -18.03 -13.36
N VAL A 83 40.23 -18.20 -14.49
CA VAL A 83 38.77 -18.39 -14.51
C VAL A 83 38.38 -19.71 -13.83
N THR A 84 39.10 -20.81 -14.04
CA THR A 84 38.84 -22.08 -13.33
C THR A 84 39.06 -21.95 -11.83
N ILE A 85 40.15 -21.31 -11.38
CA ILE A 85 40.43 -21.06 -9.96
C ILE A 85 39.35 -20.14 -9.34
N LEU A 86 38.88 -19.12 -10.06
CA LEU A 86 37.77 -18.27 -9.61
C LEU A 86 36.47 -19.07 -9.50
N LEU A 87 36.14 -19.92 -10.47
CA LEU A 87 34.93 -20.77 -10.45
C LEU A 87 34.96 -21.82 -9.33
N VAL A 88 36.12 -22.41 -9.05
CA VAL A 88 36.31 -23.35 -7.92
C VAL A 88 36.13 -22.62 -6.59
N ASN A 89 36.75 -21.45 -6.40
CA ASN A 89 36.59 -20.66 -5.17
C ASN A 89 35.16 -20.09 -4.99
N LEU A 90 34.48 -19.69 -6.08
CA LEU A 90 33.09 -19.23 -6.03
C LEU A 90 32.11 -20.32 -5.60
N ASN A 91 32.39 -21.60 -5.89
CA ASN A 91 31.60 -22.72 -5.37
C ASN A 91 31.87 -23.03 -3.88
N SER A 92 33.02 -22.60 -3.34
CA SER A 92 33.39 -22.81 -1.94
C SER A 92 32.94 -21.71 -0.98
N ILE A 93 32.44 -20.57 -1.49
CA ILE A 93 31.93 -19.46 -0.66
C ILE A 93 30.43 -19.29 -0.91
N ARG A 94 29.63 -20.18 -0.33
CA ARG A 94 28.28 -19.80 0.13
C ARG A 94 28.44 -19.12 1.49
N PRO A 95 28.20 -17.80 1.62
CA PRO A 95 28.02 -17.24 2.95
C PRO A 95 26.70 -17.79 3.51
N THR A 96 26.80 -18.80 4.37
CA THR A 96 25.82 -18.97 5.43
C THR A 96 25.86 -17.70 6.27
N ALA A 97 24.89 -16.81 6.06
CA ALA A 97 24.71 -15.64 6.91
C ALA A 97 24.40 -16.17 8.32
N GLU A 98 25.44 -16.21 9.17
CA GLU A 98 25.30 -16.62 10.56
C GLU A 98 24.26 -15.71 11.21
N LEU A 99 23.30 -16.32 11.91
CA LEU A 99 22.21 -15.56 12.49
C LEU A 99 22.80 -14.66 13.58
N PRO A 100 22.52 -13.33 13.57
CA PRO A 100 23.08 -12.42 14.55
C PRO A 100 22.85 -12.92 15.99
N SER A 101 23.94 -13.08 16.75
CA SER A 101 23.95 -13.73 18.08
C SER A 101 23.24 -12.93 19.19
N CYS A 102 22.42 -11.94 18.84
CA CYS A 102 21.79 -11.00 19.76
C CYS A 102 20.37 -11.40 20.17
N VAL A 103 19.80 -12.46 19.57
CA VAL A 103 18.48 -13.06 19.86
C VAL A 103 18.51 -14.57 19.68
N LYS A 104 17.61 -15.27 20.36
CA LYS A 104 17.50 -16.73 20.45
C LYS A 104 16.20 -17.23 19.80
N LEU A 105 16.22 -17.34 18.47
CA LEU A 105 15.10 -17.84 17.66
C LEU A 105 15.18 -19.37 17.46
N ASP A 106 15.10 -20.12 18.56
CA ASP A 106 15.26 -21.59 18.60
C ASP A 106 13.96 -22.35 18.96
N GLY A 107 12.83 -21.66 19.01
CA GLY A 107 11.57 -22.21 19.53
C GLY A 107 11.74 -22.71 20.97
N SER A 108 12.34 -21.91 21.86
CA SER A 108 12.56 -22.27 23.26
C SER A 108 11.28 -22.60 24.02
N ALA A 109 11.43 -23.39 25.09
CA ALA A 109 10.35 -23.84 25.97
C ALA A 109 10.09 -22.87 27.15
N THR A 110 10.01 -21.56 26.89
CA THR A 110 9.65 -20.55 27.90
C THR A 110 8.14 -20.53 28.17
N CYS A 111 7.73 -20.23 29.40
CA CYS A 111 6.33 -20.07 29.77
C CYS A 111 5.97 -18.58 29.84
N HIS A 112 5.04 -18.12 29.01
CA HIS A 112 4.59 -16.72 28.95
C HIS A 112 3.71 -16.36 30.16
N PHE A 113 2.96 -17.33 30.70
CA PHE A 113 2.18 -17.17 31.92
C PHE A 113 3.04 -16.79 33.14
N THR A 114 4.21 -17.41 33.30
CA THR A 114 5.09 -17.21 34.48
C THR A 114 6.25 -16.25 34.23
N ASP A 115 6.32 -15.62 33.04
CA ASP A 115 7.27 -14.54 32.79
C ASP A 115 6.89 -13.34 33.69
N PRO A 116 7.78 -12.83 34.56
CA PRO A 116 7.50 -11.65 35.37
C PRO A 116 7.53 -10.33 34.57
N SER A 117 8.05 -10.35 33.33
CA SER A 117 8.14 -9.19 32.44
C SER A 117 7.81 -9.59 30.99
N PRO A 118 6.60 -10.12 30.73
CA PRO A 118 6.23 -10.64 29.41
C PRO A 118 6.22 -9.51 28.39
N TYR A 119 6.78 -9.76 27.21
CA TYR A 119 6.98 -8.71 26.21
C TYR A 119 5.65 -8.17 25.65
N ARG A 120 5.37 -6.86 25.85
CA ARG A 120 4.11 -6.19 25.45
C ARG A 120 4.26 -5.11 24.35
N TYR A 121 5.44 -4.98 23.75
CA TYR A 121 5.73 -3.89 22.80
C TYR A 121 5.46 -4.33 21.35
N TYR A 122 4.38 -3.83 20.77
CA TYR A 122 3.72 -4.41 19.58
C TYR A 122 3.64 -3.41 18.41
N GLY A 123 4.69 -2.62 18.20
CA GLY A 123 4.68 -1.48 17.27
C GLY A 123 3.46 -0.57 17.48
N THR A 124 2.86 -0.04 16.41
CA THR A 124 1.67 0.82 16.52
C THR A 124 0.39 0.15 17.07
N LYS A 125 0.41 -1.13 17.46
CA LYS A 125 -0.72 -1.83 18.12
C LYS A 125 -0.58 -1.91 19.64
N THR A 126 0.53 -1.41 20.20
CA THR A 126 0.74 -1.32 21.66
C THR A 126 -0.40 -0.54 22.32
N SER A 127 -0.96 -1.08 23.39
CA SER A 127 -2.00 -0.43 24.21
C SER A 127 -1.42 0.80 24.92
N TYR A 128 -2.21 1.86 25.14
CA TYR A 128 -1.65 3.12 25.66
C TYR A 128 -1.00 2.96 27.04
N HIS A 129 -1.65 2.20 27.93
CA HIS A 129 -1.22 1.94 29.31
C HIS A 129 0.12 1.19 29.45
N ILE A 130 0.65 0.60 28.37
CA ILE A 130 1.97 -0.09 28.40
C ILE A 130 3.13 0.91 28.37
N VAL A 131 2.89 2.14 27.90
CA VAL A 131 3.92 3.16 27.70
C VAL A 131 3.59 4.49 28.41
N ALA A 132 2.30 4.77 28.64
CA ALA A 132 1.83 5.72 29.64
C ALA A 132 1.85 5.05 31.04
N GLY A 133 3.06 4.78 31.53
CA GLY A 133 3.28 4.18 32.86
C GLY A 133 3.31 5.19 34.00
N ASN A 134 3.10 4.72 35.23
CA ASN A 134 3.10 5.50 36.49
C ASN A 134 4.49 6.05 36.90
N GLU A 135 5.39 6.30 35.95
CA GLU A 135 6.72 6.82 36.24
C GLU A 135 6.66 8.30 36.61
N THR A 136 7.11 8.62 37.83
CA THR A 136 7.31 9.99 38.29
C THR A 136 8.56 10.60 37.64
N GLU A 137 8.54 10.73 36.30
CA GLU A 137 9.44 11.69 35.63
C GLU A 137 9.06 13.07 36.16
N SER A 138 10.03 13.77 36.76
CA SER A 138 9.80 15.05 37.44
C SER A 138 9.07 16.02 36.52
N ASP A 139 7.96 16.58 37.00
CA ASP A 139 7.22 17.57 36.25
C ASP A 139 8.10 18.76 35.87
N LEU A 140 7.84 19.30 34.68
CA LEU A 140 8.65 20.38 34.11
C LEU A 140 8.58 21.60 35.04
N GLU A 141 9.74 22.08 35.51
CA GLU A 141 9.81 23.29 36.34
C GLU A 141 9.32 24.51 35.53
N ILE A 142 8.04 24.83 35.66
CA ILE A 142 7.39 25.97 34.98
C ILE A 142 7.81 27.31 35.61
N GLY A 143 8.03 27.33 36.93
CA GLY A 143 8.22 28.57 37.69
C GLY A 143 6.93 29.40 37.77
N GLU A 144 7.06 30.71 37.95
CA GLU A 144 5.94 31.67 38.00
C GLU A 144 5.35 31.96 36.60
N CYS A 145 4.83 30.93 35.92
CA CYS A 145 4.19 31.07 34.61
C CYS A 145 2.79 30.46 34.55
N LYS A 146 1.85 31.18 33.94
CA LYS A 146 0.46 30.76 33.74
C LYS A 146 0.28 30.18 32.33
N PRO A 147 -0.34 28.99 32.15
CA PRO A 147 -0.70 28.50 30.82
C PRO A 147 -1.85 29.34 30.24
N ILE A 148 -1.70 29.78 29.00
CA ILE A 148 -2.65 30.64 28.28
C ILE A 148 -3.20 29.99 27.00
N ALA A 149 -2.49 29.02 26.41
CA ALA A 149 -3.03 28.24 25.30
C ALA A 149 -2.61 26.77 25.37
N PHE A 150 -3.53 25.88 25.03
CA PHE A 150 -3.35 24.43 25.06
C PHE A 150 -3.74 23.82 23.71
N TYR A 151 -2.85 23.05 23.10
CA TYR A 151 -3.11 22.32 21.87
C TYR A 151 -2.82 20.84 22.07
N LEU A 152 -3.76 19.97 21.75
CA LEU A 152 -3.61 18.51 21.70
C LEU A 152 -3.81 18.02 20.26
N LEU A 153 -2.89 17.19 19.78
CA LEU A 153 -3.15 16.25 18.69
C LEU A 153 -3.06 14.82 19.24
N SER A 154 -4.19 14.13 19.27
CA SER A 154 -4.29 12.73 19.70
C SER A 154 -4.62 11.78 18.55
N ARG A 155 -4.12 10.55 18.66
CA ARG A 155 -4.51 9.42 17.82
C ARG A 155 -5.87 8.91 18.29
N HIS A 156 -6.64 8.29 17.40
CA HIS A 156 -7.71 7.42 17.88
C HIS A 156 -7.17 6.34 18.86
N ALA A 157 -7.95 6.07 19.90
CA ALA A 157 -7.64 5.05 20.88
C ALA A 157 -7.82 3.62 20.31
N THR A 158 -7.79 2.60 21.16
CA THR A 158 -7.88 1.20 20.74
C THR A 158 -9.13 0.92 19.90
N ARG A 159 -8.92 0.22 18.78
CA ARG A 159 -9.95 -0.19 17.83
C ARG A 159 -9.88 -1.69 17.59
N TYR A 160 -10.94 -2.26 17.06
CA TYR A 160 -10.92 -3.61 16.48
C TYR A 160 -10.02 -3.68 15.22
N PRO A 161 -9.62 -4.89 14.76
CA PRO A 161 -8.82 -5.07 13.55
C PRO A 161 -9.48 -4.55 12.28
N ASP A 162 -8.79 -4.75 11.15
CA ASP A 162 -9.41 -4.59 9.83
C ASP A 162 -10.17 -5.89 9.48
N LYS A 163 -11.35 -5.78 8.87
CA LYS A 163 -12.30 -6.85 8.50
C LYS A 163 -11.61 -8.13 8.01
N GLU A 164 -10.61 -7.98 7.15
CA GLU A 164 -9.84 -9.04 6.53
C GLU A 164 -9.12 -9.92 7.58
N TYR A 165 -8.58 -9.32 8.64
CA TYR A 165 -8.00 -10.05 9.77
C TYR A 165 -9.09 -10.71 10.63
N ILE A 166 -10.24 -10.08 10.82
CA ILE A 166 -11.36 -10.67 11.60
C ILE A 166 -11.90 -11.92 10.89
N GLU A 167 -12.06 -11.88 9.56
CA GLU A 167 -12.38 -13.06 8.76
C GLU A 167 -11.34 -14.17 8.92
N GLY A 168 -10.04 -13.84 8.88
CA GLY A 168 -8.96 -14.80 9.13
C GLY A 168 -9.01 -15.40 10.54
N MET A 169 -9.25 -14.57 11.57
CA MET A 169 -9.39 -15.02 12.96
C MET A 169 -10.56 -15.99 13.13
N ILE A 170 -11.71 -15.71 12.51
CA ILE A 170 -12.90 -16.59 12.54
C ILE A 170 -12.62 -17.93 11.87
N LYS A 171 -12.01 -17.91 10.67
CA LYS A 171 -11.83 -19.10 9.84
C LYS A 171 -10.73 -20.04 10.37
N LEU A 172 -9.62 -19.48 10.87
CA LEU A 172 -8.34 -20.19 10.92
C LEU A 172 -7.87 -20.52 12.33
N LEU A 173 -8.00 -19.55 13.24
CA LEU A 173 -7.50 -19.69 14.60
C LEU A 173 -8.17 -20.83 15.39
N PRO A 174 -9.46 -21.18 15.21
CA PRO A 174 -10.03 -22.39 15.81
C PRO A 174 -9.33 -23.67 15.33
N SER A 175 -9.12 -23.83 14.02
CA SER A 175 -8.44 -25.00 13.43
C SER A 175 -6.98 -25.09 13.89
N LEU A 176 -6.27 -23.96 13.93
CA LEU A 176 -4.90 -23.88 14.44
C LEU A 176 -4.82 -24.19 15.93
N ARG A 177 -5.76 -23.67 16.75
CA ARG A 177 -5.82 -23.94 18.19
C ARG A 177 -5.87 -25.43 18.47
N GLU A 178 -6.78 -26.17 17.84
CA GLU A 178 -6.89 -27.62 18.05
C GLU A 178 -5.62 -28.36 17.59
N LYS A 179 -4.96 -27.93 16.50
CA LYS A 179 -3.67 -28.51 16.06
C LYS A 179 -2.59 -28.32 17.13
N ILE A 180 -2.50 -27.14 17.74
CA ILE A 180 -1.52 -26.84 18.80
C ILE A 180 -1.83 -27.64 20.08
N LEU A 181 -3.09 -27.70 20.51
CA LEU A 181 -3.50 -28.48 21.68
C LEU A 181 -3.18 -29.99 21.51
N ASN A 182 -3.51 -30.57 20.36
CA ASN A 182 -3.19 -31.98 20.06
C ASN A 182 -1.67 -32.24 19.99
N ASN A 183 -0.89 -31.29 19.46
CA ASN A 183 0.57 -31.38 19.47
C ASN A 183 1.16 -31.24 20.87
N SER A 184 0.55 -30.45 21.77
CA SER A 184 0.94 -30.38 23.18
C SER A 184 0.68 -31.70 23.90
N LEU A 185 -0.49 -32.33 23.70
CA LEU A 185 -0.78 -33.68 24.21
C LEU A 185 0.19 -34.74 23.66
N SER A 186 0.70 -34.53 22.45
CA SER A 186 1.69 -35.40 21.80
C SER A 186 3.15 -35.09 22.17
N GLY A 187 3.43 -34.15 23.08
CA GLY A 187 4.79 -33.73 23.45
C GLY A 187 5.58 -33.02 22.33
N LYS A 188 4.90 -32.56 21.27
CA LYS A 188 5.50 -31.88 20.10
C LYS A 188 5.52 -30.35 20.24
N ALA A 189 4.57 -29.78 20.98
CA ALA A 189 4.60 -28.37 21.35
C ALA A 189 5.41 -28.17 22.64
N LYS A 190 6.12 -27.03 22.74
CA LYS A 190 7.02 -26.65 23.83
C LYS A 190 6.41 -25.54 24.71
N LEU A 191 5.09 -25.53 24.85
CA LEU A 191 4.35 -24.56 25.66
C LEU A 191 4.13 -25.11 27.07
N CYS A 192 4.11 -24.24 28.08
CA CYS A 192 3.76 -24.65 29.44
C CYS A 192 2.26 -24.95 29.59
N HIS A 193 1.90 -25.67 30.65
CA HIS A 193 0.52 -26.08 30.92
C HIS A 193 -0.42 -24.86 31.03
N GLU A 194 0.05 -23.78 31.62
CA GLU A 194 -0.70 -22.56 31.90
C GLU A 194 -0.99 -21.76 30.62
N ASP A 195 -0.03 -21.72 29.68
CA ASP A 195 -0.21 -21.13 28.35
C ASP A 195 -1.17 -21.97 27.50
N ILE A 196 -1.11 -23.31 27.62
CA ILE A 196 -2.03 -24.24 26.97
C ILE A 196 -3.46 -24.08 27.52
N GLU A 197 -3.64 -23.96 28.84
CA GLU A 197 -4.96 -23.72 29.44
C GLU A 197 -5.47 -22.29 29.19
N LYS A 198 -4.61 -21.29 28.96
CA LYS A 198 -5.01 -19.99 28.37
C LYS A 198 -5.54 -20.18 26.95
N LEU A 199 -4.75 -20.80 26.07
CA LEU A 199 -5.07 -21.03 24.65
C LEU A 199 -6.38 -21.83 24.48
N LYS A 200 -6.55 -22.93 25.23
CA LYS A 200 -7.74 -23.77 25.27
C LYS A 200 -9.02 -23.02 25.69
N ARG A 201 -8.90 -22.05 26.60
CA ARG A 201 -10.02 -21.20 27.05
C ARG A 201 -10.30 -19.99 26.13
N TRP A 202 -9.41 -19.67 25.19
CA TRP A 202 -9.59 -18.55 24.27
C TRP A 202 -10.84 -18.70 23.42
N LYS A 203 -11.53 -17.57 23.22
CA LYS A 203 -12.66 -17.39 22.31
C LYS A 203 -12.49 -16.04 21.62
N LEU A 204 -12.82 -15.97 20.33
CA LEU A 204 -12.79 -14.72 19.58
C LEU A 204 -13.89 -13.77 20.06
N ASN A 205 -13.50 -12.63 20.63
CA ASN A 205 -14.41 -11.64 21.22
C ASN A 205 -14.67 -10.45 20.27
N MET A 206 -14.78 -10.71 18.97
CA MET A 206 -15.02 -9.71 17.93
C MET A 206 -15.74 -10.33 16.72
N LYS A 207 -16.48 -9.53 15.96
CA LYS A 207 -17.25 -9.93 14.78
C LYS A 207 -16.89 -9.06 13.56
N VAL A 208 -17.27 -9.52 12.37
CA VAL A 208 -16.92 -8.87 11.09
C VAL A 208 -17.41 -7.40 11.03
N ASP A 209 -18.59 -7.10 11.61
CA ASP A 209 -19.16 -5.74 11.68
C ASP A 209 -18.31 -4.75 12.49
N ASP A 210 -17.40 -5.22 13.35
CA ASP A 210 -16.60 -4.36 14.21
C ASP A 210 -15.48 -3.65 13.44
N ASP A 211 -15.35 -3.89 12.13
CA ASP A 211 -14.30 -3.39 11.22
C ASP A 211 -13.84 -1.96 11.54
N LYS A 212 -12.57 -1.83 11.94
CA LYS A 212 -11.89 -0.54 12.18
C LYS A 212 -12.59 0.36 13.22
N SER A 213 -13.59 -0.13 13.96
CA SER A 213 -14.42 0.63 14.91
C SER A 213 -13.74 0.79 16.28
N LEU A 214 -14.05 1.85 17.02
CA LEU A 214 -13.44 2.10 18.33
C LEU A 214 -14.03 1.16 19.39
N SER A 215 -13.18 0.46 20.13
CA SER A 215 -13.60 -0.49 21.16
C SER A 215 -14.08 0.19 22.43
N SER A 216 -14.73 -0.56 23.32
CA SER A 216 -15.02 -0.13 24.70
C SER A 216 -13.76 0.32 25.43
N THR A 217 -12.69 -0.47 25.33
CA THR A 217 -11.37 -0.17 25.91
C THR A 217 -10.79 1.12 25.34
N GLY A 218 -10.92 1.37 24.03
CA GLY A 218 -10.50 2.64 23.42
C GLY A 218 -11.29 3.85 23.91
N LYS A 219 -12.60 3.72 24.18
CA LYS A 219 -13.38 4.80 24.83
C LYS A 219 -12.84 5.10 26.22
N ALA A 220 -12.54 4.07 27.01
CA ALA A 220 -11.96 4.22 28.34
C ALA A 220 -10.56 4.85 28.31
N GLU A 221 -9.66 4.42 27.40
CA GLU A 221 -8.34 5.05 27.20
C GLU A 221 -8.46 6.56 26.89
N ALA A 222 -9.39 6.95 26.01
CA ALA A 222 -9.63 8.34 25.66
C ALA A 222 -10.20 9.17 26.83
N GLU A 223 -11.12 8.60 27.61
CA GLU A 223 -11.64 9.22 28.83
C GLU A 223 -10.57 9.38 29.93
N ILE A 224 -9.68 8.41 30.10
CA ILE A 224 -8.60 8.42 31.10
C ILE A 224 -7.55 9.48 30.75
N LEU A 225 -7.08 9.51 29.50
CA LEU A 225 -6.14 10.53 29.02
C LEU A 225 -6.69 11.96 29.21
N ALA A 226 -8.00 12.16 29.01
CA ALA A 226 -8.62 13.45 29.25
C ALA A 226 -8.61 13.87 30.73
N ARG A 227 -8.79 12.92 31.67
CA ARG A 227 -8.73 13.18 33.11
C ARG A 227 -7.31 13.49 33.56
N HIS A 228 -6.32 12.69 33.17
CA HIS A 228 -4.92 12.95 33.50
C HIS A 228 -4.46 14.33 32.98
N LEU A 229 -4.81 14.70 31.75
CA LEU A 229 -4.50 16.03 31.21
C LEU A 229 -5.23 17.14 31.99
N LYS A 230 -6.49 16.93 32.38
CA LYS A 230 -7.26 17.88 33.22
C LYS A 230 -6.62 18.07 34.61
N GLU A 231 -6.17 16.99 35.22
CA GLU A 231 -5.45 16.97 36.51
C GLU A 231 -4.06 17.62 36.42
N LYS A 232 -3.37 17.47 35.28
CA LYS A 232 -2.05 18.05 35.02
C LYS A 232 -2.09 19.53 34.58
N PHE A 233 -3.18 19.99 33.98
CA PHE A 233 -3.35 21.37 33.48
C PHE A 233 -4.66 22.02 33.99
N PRO A 234 -4.96 22.00 35.31
CA PRO A 234 -6.28 22.37 35.83
C PRO A 234 -6.62 23.84 35.60
N SER A 235 -5.62 24.74 35.60
CA SER A 235 -5.79 26.18 35.40
C SER A 235 -6.16 26.60 33.97
N ILE A 236 -6.32 25.66 33.03
CA ILE A 236 -6.81 25.91 31.67
C ILE A 236 -7.82 24.85 31.18
N LEU A 237 -7.79 23.63 31.74
CA LEU A 237 -8.67 22.52 31.37
C LEU A 237 -9.82 22.22 32.36
N ASN A 238 -9.87 22.83 33.54
CA ASN A 238 -10.94 22.59 34.52
C ASN A 238 -12.17 23.51 34.35
N ASP A 239 -12.27 24.25 33.25
CA ASP A 239 -13.41 25.08 32.88
C ASP A 239 -14.61 24.26 32.37
N THR A 240 -15.79 24.86 32.41
CA THR A 240 -16.96 24.36 31.67
C THR A 240 -16.77 24.53 30.16
N TYR A 241 -17.39 23.66 29.36
CA TYR A 241 -17.31 23.77 27.91
C TYR A 241 -18.01 25.03 27.38
N SER A 242 -17.27 25.81 26.61
CA SER A 242 -17.80 26.79 25.65
C SER A 242 -17.10 26.61 24.30
N SER A 243 -17.82 26.85 23.20
CA SER A 243 -17.27 26.84 21.84
C SER A 243 -16.26 27.97 21.59
N GLU A 244 -16.28 29.02 22.42
CA GLU A 244 -15.33 30.14 22.35
C GLU A 244 -13.97 29.78 22.95
N LYS A 245 -13.91 28.93 23.99
CA LYS A 245 -12.66 28.47 24.61
C LYS A 245 -12.17 27.15 24.00
N PHE A 246 -13.06 26.20 23.73
CA PHE A 246 -12.71 24.83 23.34
C PHE A 246 -13.05 24.55 21.86
N THR A 247 -12.02 24.53 21.02
CA THR A 247 -12.09 23.96 19.67
C THR A 247 -11.87 22.44 19.76
N ILE A 248 -12.77 21.65 19.18
CA ILE A 248 -12.67 20.20 19.10
C ILE A 248 -12.86 19.81 17.64
N GLU A 249 -11.93 19.07 17.04
CA GLU A 249 -12.00 18.66 15.64
C GLU A 249 -11.45 17.24 15.42
N TYR A 250 -11.94 16.53 14.42
CA TYR A 250 -11.56 15.15 14.16
C TYR A 250 -11.50 14.81 12.66
N THR A 251 -10.79 13.75 12.26
CA THR A 251 -10.84 13.26 10.85
C THR A 251 -12.16 12.56 10.54
N SER A 252 -12.58 12.55 9.27
CA SER A 252 -13.81 11.97 8.68
C SER A 252 -14.13 10.49 8.97
N ARG A 253 -13.45 9.84 9.93
CA ARG A 253 -13.61 8.44 10.31
C ARG A 253 -14.28 8.32 11.68
N LYS A 254 -15.34 7.50 11.76
CA LYS A 254 -16.11 7.24 12.98
C LYS A 254 -15.24 6.99 14.23
N ARG A 255 -14.13 6.26 14.12
CA ARG A 255 -13.21 6.01 15.25
C ARG A 255 -12.55 7.27 15.84
N THR A 256 -12.23 8.28 15.04
CA THR A 256 -11.66 9.54 15.57
C THR A 256 -12.74 10.41 16.20
N ARG A 257 -13.94 10.48 15.60
CA ARG A 257 -15.10 11.12 16.22
C ARG A 257 -15.41 10.50 17.59
N VAL A 258 -15.56 9.18 17.66
CA VAL A 258 -15.86 8.48 18.93
C VAL A 258 -14.71 8.59 19.94
N THR A 259 -13.45 8.79 19.50
CA THR A 259 -12.34 9.15 20.40
C THR A 259 -12.54 10.57 20.97
N ALA A 260 -12.89 11.54 20.13
CA ALA A 260 -13.17 12.92 20.55
C ALA A 260 -14.36 13.03 21.51
N GLU A 261 -15.46 12.33 21.21
CA GLU A 261 -16.65 12.20 22.07
C GLU A 261 -16.27 11.62 23.45
N SER A 262 -15.45 10.56 23.47
CA SER A 262 -14.99 9.92 24.71
C SER A 262 -14.01 10.81 25.49
N PHE A 263 -13.06 11.46 24.81
CA PHE A 263 -12.15 12.42 25.45
C PHE A 263 -12.92 13.59 26.07
N ALA A 264 -13.88 14.17 25.35
CA ALA A 264 -14.73 15.24 25.86
C ALA A 264 -15.58 14.78 27.06
N LYS A 265 -16.03 13.52 27.10
CA LYS A 265 -16.68 12.92 28.28
C LYS A 265 -15.72 12.79 29.47
N GLY A 266 -14.45 12.48 29.26
CA GLY A 266 -13.45 12.47 30.33
C GLY A 266 -13.07 13.88 30.83
N LEU A 267 -13.16 14.90 29.96
CA LEU A 267 -12.83 16.29 30.27
C LEU A 267 -14.00 17.05 30.96
N PHE A 268 -15.22 16.89 30.47
CA PHE A 268 -16.41 17.66 30.89
C PHE A 268 -17.50 16.83 31.58
N ASP A 269 -17.29 15.53 31.79
CA ASP A 269 -18.24 14.61 32.42
C ASP A 269 -19.65 14.72 31.81
N LYS A 270 -20.62 15.29 32.54
CA LYS A 270 -22.02 15.44 32.11
C LYS A 270 -22.21 16.53 31.04
N ASP A 271 -21.35 17.54 31.05
CA ASP A 271 -21.44 18.69 30.13
C ASP A 271 -20.96 18.36 28.72
N SER A 272 -20.27 17.23 28.53
CA SER A 272 -19.95 16.69 27.20
C SER A 272 -21.19 16.50 26.31
N LYS A 273 -22.38 16.31 26.90
CA LYS A 273 -23.68 16.23 26.20
C LYS A 273 -24.16 17.55 25.58
N LYS A 274 -23.56 18.69 25.98
CA LYS A 274 -23.85 20.02 25.41
C LYS A 274 -23.06 20.31 24.13
N ILE A 275 -22.11 19.43 23.78
CA ILE A 275 -21.23 19.56 22.63
C ILE A 275 -21.94 18.92 21.44
N ASP A 276 -22.39 19.74 20.49
CA ASP A 276 -22.66 19.23 19.15
C ASP A 276 -21.32 18.81 18.51
N PHE A 277 -21.28 17.61 17.94
CA PHE A 277 -20.09 17.07 17.25
C PHE A 277 -20.20 17.18 15.73
N ASP A 278 -21.38 17.44 15.17
CA ASP A 278 -21.57 17.47 13.72
C ASP A 278 -20.87 18.69 13.09
N GLY A 279 -20.29 18.50 11.90
CA GLY A 279 -19.54 19.55 11.18
C GLY A 279 -18.13 19.84 11.73
N LYS A 280 -17.66 19.09 12.74
CA LYS A 280 -16.29 19.22 13.31
C LYS A 280 -15.24 18.37 12.58
N GLU A 281 -15.55 17.90 11.38
CA GLU A 281 -14.63 17.18 10.48
C GLU A 281 -13.58 18.10 9.83
N ASN A 282 -12.33 18.08 10.30
CA ASN A 282 -11.23 18.82 9.66
C ASN A 282 -10.21 17.91 8.97
N ASP A 283 -10.62 17.25 7.89
CA ASP A 283 -9.72 16.44 7.06
C ASP A 283 -8.64 17.28 6.34
N LYS A 284 -8.82 18.60 6.20
CA LYS A 284 -7.83 19.51 5.58
C LYS A 284 -6.56 19.60 6.42
N ILE A 285 -6.69 19.73 7.74
CA ILE A 285 -5.56 19.79 8.68
C ILE A 285 -5.21 18.41 9.23
N LEU A 286 -6.19 17.55 9.52
CA LEU A 286 -5.97 16.30 10.25
C LEU A 286 -5.74 15.08 9.36
N ASN A 287 -6.05 15.16 8.06
CA ASN A 287 -5.94 14.04 7.11
C ASN A 287 -4.98 14.34 5.92
N PHE A 288 -4.10 15.34 6.08
CA PHE A 288 -3.12 15.80 5.08
C PHE A 288 -2.38 14.67 4.34
N HIS A 289 -2.01 13.62 5.06
CA HIS A 289 -1.27 12.48 4.52
C HIS A 289 -2.05 11.67 3.46
N LYS A 290 -3.39 11.65 3.51
CA LYS A 290 -4.22 11.07 2.44
C LYS A 290 -4.25 11.96 1.21
N SER A 291 -4.34 13.28 1.38
CA SER A 291 -4.23 14.24 0.27
C SER A 291 -2.85 14.17 -0.40
N CYS A 292 -1.78 14.07 0.39
CA CYS A 292 -0.43 13.85 -0.12
C CYS A 292 -0.33 12.56 -0.94
N LYS A 293 -0.83 11.42 -0.42
CA LYS A 293 -0.83 10.13 -1.14
C LYS A 293 -1.64 10.15 -2.45
N LYS A 294 -2.62 11.06 -2.62
CA LYS A 294 -3.34 11.26 -3.91
C LYS A 294 -2.52 12.02 -4.96
N LEU A 295 -1.49 12.76 -4.56
CA LEU A 295 -0.65 13.60 -5.45
C LEU A 295 0.73 12.99 -5.74
N ARG A 296 1.10 11.94 -5.01
CA ARG A 296 2.44 11.36 -4.98
C ARG A 296 2.67 10.33 -6.09
N ASP A 297 3.92 10.25 -6.55
CA ASP A 297 4.45 9.09 -7.26
C ASP A 297 4.43 7.83 -6.35
N PRO A 298 4.11 6.63 -6.87
CA PRO A 298 4.18 5.40 -6.08
C PRO A 298 5.59 5.05 -5.57
N SER A 299 6.66 5.58 -6.18
CA SER A 299 8.05 5.28 -5.79
C SER A 299 8.48 5.99 -4.50
N TYR A 300 8.26 5.31 -3.37
CA TYR A 300 9.16 5.38 -2.22
C TYR A 300 10.14 4.22 -2.28
N ASP A 301 11.36 4.43 -1.78
CA ASP A 301 12.28 3.34 -1.50
C ASP A 301 11.88 2.68 -0.17
N THR A 302 11.11 1.60 -0.26
CA THR A 302 10.80 0.69 0.86
C THR A 302 11.71 -0.54 0.84
N SER A 303 12.84 -0.51 0.12
CA SER A 303 13.66 -1.72 -0.08
C SER A 303 14.27 -2.25 1.21
N GLU A 304 14.50 -1.42 2.23
CA GLU A 304 14.90 -1.88 3.57
C GLU A 304 13.78 -2.65 4.28
N VAL A 305 12.51 -2.23 4.12
CA VAL A 305 11.34 -2.99 4.59
C VAL A 305 11.30 -4.34 3.88
N ASP A 306 11.34 -4.35 2.53
CA ASP A 306 11.35 -5.59 1.73
C ASP A 306 12.53 -6.52 2.05
N LYS A 307 13.72 -5.97 2.35
CA LYS A 307 14.90 -6.75 2.77
C LYS A 307 14.67 -7.39 4.14
N PHE A 308 14.17 -6.64 5.13
CA PHE A 308 13.92 -7.18 6.47
C PHE A 308 12.83 -8.24 6.46
N ASP A 309 11.69 -7.92 5.85
CA ASP A 309 10.48 -8.74 5.86
C ASP A 309 10.63 -10.06 5.07
N ASN A 310 11.73 -10.22 4.33
CA ASN A 310 12.12 -11.42 3.61
C ASN A 310 13.51 -11.96 4.03
N GLY A 311 14.13 -11.36 5.04
CA GLY A 311 15.48 -11.64 5.52
C GLY A 311 15.59 -12.91 6.37
N ALA A 312 16.79 -13.15 6.91
CA ALA A 312 17.07 -14.34 7.71
C ALA A 312 16.31 -14.35 9.05
N LEU A 313 16.22 -13.20 9.73
CA LEU A 313 15.53 -13.08 11.03
C LEU A 313 14.04 -13.40 10.94
N MET A 314 13.31 -12.82 9.98
CA MET A 314 11.88 -13.09 9.80
C MET A 314 11.59 -14.55 9.43
N LYS A 315 12.46 -15.19 8.63
CA LYS A 315 12.37 -16.65 8.39
C LYS A 315 12.62 -17.45 9.66
N LYS A 316 13.54 -17.01 10.52
CA LYS A 316 13.82 -17.67 11.80
C LYS A 316 12.73 -17.48 12.85
N VAL A 317 11.95 -16.40 12.81
CA VAL A 317 10.70 -16.29 13.60
C VAL A 317 9.70 -17.35 13.15
N VAL A 318 9.50 -17.54 11.83
CA VAL A 318 8.62 -18.60 11.31
C VAL A 318 9.11 -19.99 11.76
N ASP A 319 10.41 -20.29 11.64
CA ASP A 319 11.01 -21.56 12.12
C ASP A 319 10.83 -21.74 13.63
N SER A 320 11.12 -20.70 14.42
CA SER A 320 11.12 -20.69 15.89
C SER A 320 9.72 -20.95 16.45
N VAL A 321 8.74 -20.17 16.01
CA VAL A 321 7.34 -20.32 16.44
C VAL A 321 6.77 -21.66 15.97
N SER A 322 7.07 -22.10 14.73
CA SER A 322 6.65 -23.43 14.26
C SER A 322 7.16 -24.56 15.16
N GLN A 323 8.44 -24.50 15.56
CA GLN A 323 9.05 -25.46 16.49
C GLN A 323 8.51 -25.34 17.92
N ARG A 324 8.10 -24.15 18.35
CA ARG A 324 7.51 -23.90 19.68
C ARG A 324 6.09 -24.46 19.79
N VAL A 325 5.28 -24.36 18.73
CA VAL A 325 3.88 -24.83 18.73
C VAL A 325 3.68 -26.23 18.13
N GLY A 326 4.72 -26.82 17.54
CA GLY A 326 4.69 -28.17 16.93
C GLY A 326 3.95 -28.23 15.58
N VAL A 327 3.63 -27.10 14.97
CA VAL A 327 2.88 -26.97 13.70
C VAL A 327 3.76 -26.22 12.71
N THR A 328 3.84 -26.67 11.45
CA THR A 328 4.47 -25.89 10.37
C THR A 328 3.61 -24.66 10.06
N LEU A 329 4.16 -23.45 10.24
CA LEU A 329 3.48 -22.19 9.97
C LEU A 329 4.06 -21.48 8.74
N THR A 330 3.24 -20.70 8.05
CA THR A 330 3.67 -19.76 7.01
C THR A 330 3.90 -18.35 7.59
N LYS A 331 4.44 -17.44 6.77
CA LYS A 331 4.55 -16.01 7.16
C LYS A 331 3.18 -15.37 7.42
N ASP A 332 2.14 -15.73 6.66
CA ASP A 332 0.80 -15.18 6.86
C ASP A 332 0.11 -15.77 8.11
N ASP A 333 0.42 -17.01 8.49
CA ASP A 333 0.01 -17.55 9.80
C ASP A 333 0.66 -16.75 10.93
N ILE A 334 1.99 -16.56 10.91
CA ILE A 334 2.69 -15.73 11.92
C ILE A 334 2.09 -14.33 12.01
N LYS A 335 1.80 -13.71 10.87
CA LYS A 335 1.16 -12.38 10.80
C LYS A 335 -0.25 -12.39 11.40
N LEU A 336 -1.06 -13.42 11.17
CA LEU A 336 -2.40 -13.54 11.74
C LEU A 336 -2.36 -13.82 13.25
N ILE A 337 -1.51 -14.75 13.68
CA ILE A 337 -1.28 -15.11 15.10
C ILE A 337 -0.81 -13.89 15.88
N TYR A 338 0.19 -13.17 15.35
CA TYR A 338 0.66 -11.90 15.93
C TYR A 338 -0.47 -10.87 15.96
N THR A 339 -1.25 -10.72 14.88
CA THR A 339 -2.40 -9.81 14.88
C THR A 339 -3.45 -10.19 15.95
N SER A 340 -3.71 -11.48 16.19
CA SER A 340 -4.61 -11.89 17.29
C SER A 340 -4.00 -11.57 18.65
N CYS A 341 -2.73 -11.89 18.88
CA CYS A 341 -2.01 -11.51 20.10
C CYS A 341 -2.17 -10.01 20.42
N VAL A 342 -1.81 -9.13 19.48
CA VAL A 342 -1.75 -7.69 19.76
C VAL A 342 -3.13 -7.06 19.91
N PHE A 343 -4.15 -7.53 19.18
CA PHE A 343 -5.52 -7.02 19.29
C PHE A 343 -6.32 -7.67 20.43
N ASP A 344 -6.18 -8.96 20.71
CA ASP A 344 -6.80 -9.57 21.91
C ASP A 344 -6.24 -8.93 23.17
N TYR A 345 -4.93 -8.69 23.23
CA TYR A 345 -4.31 -7.98 24.34
C TYR A 345 -4.82 -6.54 24.46
N ALA A 346 -4.83 -5.76 23.37
CA ALA A 346 -5.33 -4.38 23.42
C ALA A 346 -6.83 -4.27 23.71
N LEU A 347 -7.65 -5.23 23.29
CA LEU A 347 -9.10 -5.21 23.49
C LEU A 347 -9.51 -5.72 24.88
N ASN A 348 -8.87 -6.78 25.39
CA ASN A 348 -9.34 -7.51 26.59
C ASN A 348 -8.21 -8.08 27.47
N ASN A 349 -6.96 -7.68 27.27
CA ASN A 349 -5.76 -8.15 27.97
C ASN A 349 -5.46 -9.66 27.84
N SER A 350 -6.15 -10.40 26.96
CA SER A 350 -5.81 -11.79 26.67
C SER A 350 -4.47 -11.89 25.92
N ASP A 351 -3.58 -12.71 26.44
CA ASP A 351 -2.28 -13.03 25.85
C ASP A 351 -2.19 -14.48 25.34
N ALA A 352 -3.33 -15.15 25.18
CA ALA A 352 -3.44 -16.55 24.76
C ALA A 352 -2.78 -16.86 23.40
N TRP A 353 -2.76 -15.90 22.47
CA TRP A 353 -2.00 -16.01 21.20
C TRP A 353 -0.59 -15.41 21.27
N CYS A 354 -0.29 -14.62 22.31
CA CYS A 354 1.05 -14.08 22.53
C CYS A 354 2.01 -15.14 23.08
N SER A 355 1.51 -16.08 23.89
CA SER A 355 2.30 -17.19 24.43
C SER A 355 2.89 -18.11 23.37
N LEU A 356 2.39 -18.09 22.13
CA LEU A 356 2.96 -18.84 21.02
C LEU A 356 4.34 -18.32 20.59
N PHE A 357 4.69 -17.09 20.96
CA PHE A 357 5.98 -16.46 20.70
C PHE A 357 6.89 -16.52 21.93
N SER A 358 8.21 -16.43 21.71
CA SER A 358 9.14 -15.97 22.74
C SER A 358 9.27 -14.43 22.69
N SER A 359 9.80 -13.84 23.76
CA SER A 359 10.10 -12.40 23.80
C SER A 359 11.10 -11.95 22.72
N ASP A 360 11.95 -12.85 22.20
CA ASP A 360 12.85 -12.57 21.08
C ASP A 360 12.15 -12.61 19.72
N ASP A 361 11.19 -13.53 19.52
CA ASP A 361 10.33 -13.54 18.33
C ASP A 361 9.52 -12.22 18.26
N LEU A 362 8.98 -11.77 19.39
CA LEU A 362 8.22 -10.52 19.49
C LEU A 362 9.08 -9.26 19.28
N GLN A 363 10.34 -9.25 19.70
CA GLN A 363 11.28 -8.15 19.39
C GLN A 363 11.55 -8.02 17.89
N VAL A 364 11.69 -9.14 17.17
CA VAL A 364 11.88 -9.14 15.71
C VAL A 364 10.60 -8.69 14.98
N LEU A 365 9.43 -9.10 15.47
CA LEU A 365 8.12 -8.65 14.96
C LEU A 365 7.82 -7.16 15.26
N GLU A 366 8.31 -6.62 16.37
CA GLU A 366 8.30 -5.18 16.65
C GLU A 366 9.15 -4.42 15.61
N PHE A 367 10.38 -4.89 15.34
CA PHE A 367 11.28 -4.22 14.39
C PHE A 367 10.74 -4.22 12.95
N SER A 368 10.02 -5.27 12.52
CA SER A 368 9.27 -5.26 11.24
C SER A 368 8.27 -4.10 11.17
N ALA A 369 7.55 -3.82 12.25
CA ALA A 369 6.63 -2.68 12.31
C ALA A 369 7.37 -1.34 12.36
N ASP A 370 8.47 -1.24 13.11
CA ASP A 370 9.27 -0.02 13.22
C ASP A 370 9.89 0.39 11.88
N ILE A 371 10.42 -0.57 11.10
CA ILE A 371 11.06 -0.27 9.82
C ILE A 371 10.04 0.10 8.73
N ASP A 372 8.86 -0.53 8.68
CA ASP A 372 7.75 -0.04 7.84
C ASP A 372 7.35 1.39 8.25
N ASP A 373 7.14 1.63 9.54
CA ASP A 373 6.76 2.95 10.04
C ASP A 373 7.80 4.04 9.72
N TYR A 374 9.09 3.70 9.79
CA TYR A 374 10.23 4.57 9.48
C TYR A 374 10.22 4.99 8.00
N TYR A 375 10.09 4.05 7.07
CA TYR A 375 10.14 4.31 5.62
C TYR A 375 8.82 4.78 5.02
N SER A 376 7.70 4.17 5.41
CA SER A 376 6.36 4.52 4.90
C SER A 376 5.86 5.86 5.44
N ASP A 377 6.17 6.20 6.69
CA ASP A 377 5.51 7.29 7.41
C ASP A 377 6.42 8.27 8.17
N ALA A 378 7.75 8.06 8.26
CA ALA A 378 8.69 8.93 8.99
C ALA A 378 10.05 9.13 8.27
N TYR A 379 11.18 9.05 8.99
CA TYR A 379 12.49 9.56 8.54
C TYR A 379 13.11 8.92 7.29
N GLY A 380 12.61 7.77 6.81
CA GLY A 380 13.10 7.14 5.58
C GLY A 380 12.83 7.93 4.29
N ASN A 381 12.01 9.00 4.34
CA ASN A 381 11.88 9.96 3.24
C ASN A 381 11.50 11.36 3.74
N GLU A 382 12.15 12.41 3.24
CA GLU A 382 11.83 13.79 3.64
C GLU A 382 10.36 14.19 3.40
N VAL A 383 9.75 13.69 2.32
CA VAL A 383 8.34 13.98 1.98
C VAL A 383 7.40 13.49 3.08
N ASN A 384 7.75 12.42 3.81
CA ASN A 384 6.94 11.89 4.89
C ASN A 384 6.67 12.91 5.98
N TYR A 385 7.69 13.59 6.49
CA TYR A 385 7.50 14.55 7.56
C TYR A 385 7.19 15.95 7.04
N LYS A 386 7.79 16.40 5.93
CA LYS A 386 7.51 17.74 5.37
C LYS A 386 6.02 17.96 5.06
N GLN A 387 5.29 16.93 4.61
CA GLN A 387 3.85 17.04 4.34
C GLN A 387 2.97 17.32 5.59
N ALA A 388 3.51 17.17 6.82
CA ALA A 388 2.82 17.51 8.06
C ALA A 388 2.81 19.02 8.39
N CYS A 389 3.34 19.86 7.49
CA CYS A 389 3.35 21.31 7.68
C CYS A 389 1.99 21.95 8.02
N PRO A 390 0.78 21.46 7.62
CA PRO A 390 -0.47 22.10 8.01
C PRO A 390 -0.73 22.06 9.52
N VAL A 391 -0.27 20.99 10.18
CA VAL A 391 -0.36 20.84 11.63
C VAL A 391 0.63 21.79 12.32
N ALA A 392 1.88 21.82 11.85
CA ALA A 392 2.90 22.73 12.39
C ALA A 392 2.52 24.21 12.19
N LYS A 393 1.97 24.55 11.01
CA LYS A 393 1.38 25.84 10.69
C LYS A 393 0.28 26.22 11.69
N TYR A 394 -0.72 25.36 11.86
CA TYR A 394 -1.83 25.63 12.77
C TYR A 394 -1.33 25.84 14.20
N ILE A 395 -0.43 24.97 14.71
CA ILE A 395 0.13 25.10 16.07
C ILE A 395 0.85 26.45 16.22
N PHE A 396 1.70 26.82 15.25
CA PHE A 396 2.43 28.09 15.31
C PHE A 396 1.48 29.30 15.24
N ASP A 397 0.56 29.33 14.28
CA ASP A 397 -0.38 30.44 14.10
C ASP A 397 -1.31 30.59 15.32
N PHE A 398 -1.74 29.47 15.93
CA PHE A 398 -2.53 29.43 17.16
C PHE A 398 -1.77 29.99 18.37
N MET A 399 -0.54 29.52 18.61
CA MET A 399 0.27 30.00 19.73
C MET A 399 0.66 31.47 19.55
N LYS A 400 0.98 31.90 18.32
CA LYS A 400 1.26 33.31 18.00
C LYS A 400 0.07 34.20 18.34
N LYS A 401 -1.13 33.88 17.84
CA LYS A 401 -2.35 34.63 18.16
C LYS A 401 -2.63 34.69 19.67
N SER A 402 -2.32 33.63 20.42
CA SER A 402 -2.50 33.60 21.87
C SER A 402 -1.54 34.53 22.63
N THR A 403 -0.40 34.94 22.03
CA THR A 403 0.47 36.00 22.61
C THR A 403 -0.08 37.42 22.42
N GLU A 404 -1.05 37.61 21.52
CA GLU A 404 -1.66 38.91 21.20
C GLU A 404 -2.80 39.29 22.17
N ASN A 405 -3.41 38.30 22.84
CA ASN A 405 -4.44 38.49 23.87
C ASN A 405 -4.34 37.41 24.96
N SER A 406 -3.37 37.52 25.86
CA SER A 406 -3.08 36.47 26.87
C SER A 406 -4.15 36.31 27.97
N ASN A 407 -5.14 37.20 28.01
CA ASN A 407 -6.30 37.07 28.90
C ASN A 407 -7.33 36.05 28.38
N ASP A 408 -7.39 35.82 27.07
CA ASP A 408 -8.38 34.94 26.43
C ASP A 408 -7.82 33.52 26.22
N THR A 409 -7.88 32.69 27.27
CA THR A 409 -7.25 31.36 27.23
C THR A 409 -7.96 30.42 26.26
N LYS A 410 -7.24 29.82 25.31
CA LYS A 410 -7.80 28.92 24.29
C LYS A 410 -7.32 27.47 24.39
N VAL A 411 -8.18 26.54 24.02
CA VAL A 411 -7.93 25.10 24.02
C VAL A 411 -8.33 24.50 22.67
N VAL A 412 -7.44 23.71 22.07
CA VAL A 412 -7.66 23.01 20.80
C VAL A 412 -7.41 21.51 20.98
N LEU A 413 -8.39 20.68 20.64
CA LEU A 413 -8.37 19.22 20.81
C LEU A 413 -8.61 18.52 19.46
N HIS A 414 -7.55 18.02 18.84
CA HIS A 414 -7.57 17.43 17.50
C HIS A 414 -7.39 15.91 17.51
N PHE A 415 -8.20 15.17 16.74
CA PHE A 415 -8.21 13.70 16.74
C PHE A 415 -7.96 13.09 15.35
N SER A 416 -6.84 12.37 15.20
CA SER A 416 -6.31 11.87 13.92
C SER A 416 -5.81 10.40 14.00
N HIS A 417 -4.81 10.03 13.19
CA HIS A 417 -4.36 8.67 12.92
C HIS A 417 -2.84 8.54 13.06
N ALA A 418 -2.34 7.34 13.37
CA ALA A 418 -0.90 7.07 13.50
C ALA A 418 -0.08 7.51 12.27
N GLY A 419 -0.61 7.32 11.05
CA GLY A 419 0.06 7.75 9.81
C GLY A 419 0.10 9.26 9.55
N ALA A 420 -0.66 10.06 10.30
CA ALA A 420 -0.49 11.51 10.40
C ALA A 420 0.51 11.86 11.52
N ILE A 421 0.32 11.23 12.68
CA ILE A 421 1.03 11.56 13.92
C ILE A 421 2.53 11.22 13.84
N LYS A 422 2.93 10.09 13.21
CA LYS A 422 4.33 9.78 12.88
C LYS A 422 5.03 10.91 12.11
N LYS A 423 4.33 11.54 11.16
CA LYS A 423 4.85 12.64 10.33
C LYS A 423 5.00 13.93 11.12
N VAL A 424 4.06 14.19 12.03
CA VAL A 424 4.13 15.32 12.97
C VAL A 424 5.32 15.15 13.90
N TYR A 425 5.48 13.99 14.54
CA TYR A 425 6.64 13.71 15.40
C TYR A 425 7.97 13.89 14.66
N ALA A 426 8.07 13.32 13.45
CA ALA A 426 9.28 13.45 12.64
C ALA A 426 9.56 14.90 12.19
N LEU A 427 8.53 15.70 11.88
CA LEU A 427 8.67 17.13 11.56
C LEU A 427 9.15 17.92 12.78
N PHE A 428 8.63 17.61 13.97
CA PHE A 428 9.07 18.21 15.23
C PHE A 428 10.43 17.68 15.72
N GLY A 429 11.09 16.78 14.98
CA GLY A 429 12.43 16.27 15.32
C GLY A 429 12.45 15.20 16.40
N LEU A 430 11.30 14.63 16.75
CA LEU A 430 11.19 13.63 17.80
C LEU A 430 11.62 12.26 17.28
N TYR A 431 12.48 11.60 18.06
CA TYR A 431 12.88 10.20 17.85
C TYR A 431 13.69 9.92 16.56
N GLN A 432 14.47 10.90 16.10
CA GLN A 432 15.41 10.71 14.99
C GLN A 432 16.67 9.94 15.42
N ASP A 433 16.92 8.81 14.77
CA ASP A 433 18.15 8.02 14.90
C ASP A 433 19.39 8.74 14.32
N GLU A 434 20.57 8.35 14.81
CA GLU A 434 21.86 8.92 14.35
C GLU A 434 22.32 8.34 13.00
N LEU A 435 21.91 7.10 12.72
CA LEU A 435 22.02 6.42 11.43
C LEU A 435 20.62 5.96 10.98
N PRO A 436 20.30 5.95 9.68
CA PRO A 436 19.03 5.40 9.22
C PRO A 436 18.89 3.90 9.56
N LEU A 437 17.70 3.47 9.98
CA LEU A 437 17.42 2.06 10.23
C LEU A 437 17.50 1.24 8.94
N THR A 438 18.23 0.12 8.95
CA THR A 438 18.38 -0.80 7.81
C THR A 438 17.89 -2.21 8.15
N ALA A 439 17.76 -3.07 7.14
CA ALA A 439 17.32 -4.45 7.31
C ALA A 439 18.26 -5.37 8.12
N ASP A 440 19.50 -4.95 8.36
CA ASP A 440 20.49 -5.61 9.20
C ASP A 440 20.68 -4.92 10.58
N ALA A 441 20.16 -3.70 10.76
CA ALA A 441 20.35 -2.89 11.96
C ALA A 441 19.75 -3.45 13.26
N PHE A 442 18.88 -4.46 13.21
CA PHE A 442 18.16 -5.00 14.40
C PHE A 442 19.07 -5.33 15.59
N CYS A 443 20.29 -5.84 15.35
CA CYS A 443 21.22 -6.19 16.41
C CYS A 443 22.26 -5.11 16.76
N SER A 444 22.52 -4.14 15.89
CA SER A 444 23.38 -2.99 16.22
C SER A 444 22.58 -1.89 16.92
N GLU A 445 21.42 -1.55 16.37
CA GLU A 445 20.54 -0.47 16.82
C GLU A 445 19.47 -0.98 17.81
N LYS A 446 19.88 -1.81 18.79
CA LYS A 446 18.99 -2.22 19.90
C LYS A 446 18.40 -1.03 20.66
N ASN A 447 19.16 0.07 20.71
CA ASN A 447 18.78 1.34 21.36
C ASN A 447 18.23 2.38 20.38
N ARG A 448 17.67 1.94 19.22
CA ARG A 448 17.00 2.83 18.26
C ARG A 448 15.98 3.75 18.94
N LYS A 449 15.98 5.01 18.50
CA LYS A 449 15.08 6.07 18.96
C LYS A 449 13.72 5.91 18.27
N TRP A 450 13.70 5.58 16.98
CA TRP A 450 12.46 5.26 16.28
C TRP A 450 11.94 3.86 16.64
N ARG A 451 11.08 3.81 17.67
CA ARG A 451 10.47 2.57 18.19
C ARG A 451 8.97 2.76 18.41
N SER A 452 8.17 2.41 17.40
CA SER A 452 6.74 2.77 17.27
C SER A 452 5.82 2.26 18.37
N SER A 453 6.24 1.23 19.11
CA SER A 453 5.55 0.76 20.32
C SER A 453 5.52 1.78 21.45
N TYR A 454 6.67 2.40 21.73
CA TYR A 454 6.84 3.48 22.70
C TYR A 454 6.29 4.79 22.16
N ILE A 455 6.64 5.11 20.91
CA ILE A 455 6.41 6.45 20.40
C ILE A 455 5.04 6.64 19.74
N VAL A 456 4.39 5.58 19.21
CA VAL A 456 3.04 5.68 18.60
C VAL A 456 2.09 4.50 18.97
N PRO A 457 1.82 4.24 20.26
CA PRO A 457 0.77 3.31 20.70
C PRO A 457 -0.64 3.71 20.20
N PHE A 458 -1.67 2.93 20.52
CA PHE A 458 -3.05 3.47 20.54
C PHE A 458 -3.14 4.70 21.46
N ASN A 459 -4.05 5.64 21.17
CA ASN A 459 -4.26 6.88 21.95
C ASN A 459 -3.01 7.81 22.10
N SER A 460 -1.92 7.51 21.38
CA SER A 460 -0.69 8.33 21.34
C SER A 460 -0.98 9.79 21.01
N ASN A 461 -0.35 10.70 21.73
CA ASN A 461 -0.65 12.13 21.69
C ASN A 461 0.61 13.00 21.63
N ILE A 462 0.41 14.27 21.26
CA ILE A 462 1.35 15.35 21.50
C ILE A 462 0.58 16.60 21.92
N VAL A 463 1.06 17.23 22.98
CA VAL A 463 0.51 18.43 23.58
C VAL A 463 1.52 19.56 23.45
N PHE A 464 1.05 20.76 23.12
CA PHE A 464 1.81 22.00 23.20
C PHE A 464 1.08 22.93 24.16
N VAL A 465 1.79 23.47 25.14
CA VAL A 465 1.25 24.43 26.12
C VAL A 465 2.07 25.71 26.06
N LEU A 466 1.40 26.83 25.79
CA LEU A 466 1.99 28.16 25.84
C LEU A 466 1.76 28.76 27.21
N TYR A 467 2.83 29.20 27.84
CA TYR A 467 2.87 29.86 29.14
C TYR A 467 3.26 31.33 29.00
N GLN A 468 2.61 32.19 29.78
CA GLN A 468 3.07 33.56 30.05
C GLN A 468 3.90 33.57 31.34
N CYS A 469 5.14 34.06 31.24
CA CYS A 469 6.15 34.15 32.29
C CYS A 469 6.50 35.63 32.52
N GLY A 470 5.64 36.37 33.22
CA GLY A 470 5.74 37.83 33.30
C GLY A 470 5.55 38.47 31.92
N GLN A 471 6.64 39.02 31.36
CA GLN A 471 6.68 39.59 30.00
C GLN A 471 7.17 38.58 28.92
N GLU A 472 7.73 37.43 29.31
CA GLU A 472 8.16 36.40 28.37
C GLU A 472 7.01 35.41 28.06
N TYR A 473 7.10 34.75 26.90
CA TYR A 473 6.28 33.58 26.58
C TYR A 473 7.17 32.34 26.38
N LYS A 474 6.71 31.17 26.86
CA LYS A 474 7.43 29.89 26.77
C LYS A 474 6.49 28.76 26.33
N VAL A 475 7.00 27.83 25.54
CA VAL A 475 6.26 26.65 25.05
C VAL A 475 6.83 25.40 25.69
N ALA A 476 5.99 24.62 26.36
CA ALA A 476 6.28 23.24 26.70
C ALA A 476 5.67 22.31 25.65
N THR A 477 6.40 21.27 25.24
CA THR A 477 5.86 20.18 24.43
C THR A 477 5.89 18.89 25.23
N LEU A 478 4.78 18.14 25.22
CA LEU A 478 4.67 16.83 25.85
C LEU A 478 4.28 15.80 24.80
N HIS A 479 4.94 14.64 24.81
CA HIS A 479 4.61 13.49 23.98
C HIS A 479 4.21 12.35 24.91
N ASN A 480 3.04 11.75 24.68
CA ASN A 480 2.43 10.76 25.57
C ASN A 480 2.52 11.19 27.05
N GLU A 481 2.00 12.40 27.35
CA GLU A 481 1.98 13.06 28.67
C GLU A 481 3.35 13.40 29.32
N LYS A 482 4.47 13.03 28.69
CA LYS A 482 5.84 13.28 29.18
C LYS A 482 6.49 14.49 28.46
N PRO A 483 7.10 15.45 29.18
CA PRO A 483 7.75 16.62 28.57
C PRO A 483 8.96 16.26 27.67
N VAL A 484 9.00 16.75 26.43
CA VAL A 484 10.02 16.44 25.41
C VAL A 484 10.62 17.70 24.78
N ARG A 485 11.86 17.59 24.28
CA ARG A 485 12.56 18.64 23.53
C ARG A 485 12.38 18.42 22.02
N ILE A 486 11.74 19.36 21.35
CA ILE A 486 11.58 19.39 19.88
C ILE A 486 12.78 20.06 19.18
N ASN A 487 12.87 19.90 17.86
CA ASN A 487 13.86 20.62 17.04
C ASN A 487 13.74 22.14 17.16
N GLY A 488 14.85 22.85 17.00
CA GLY A 488 14.95 24.29 17.24
C GLY A 488 15.01 24.68 18.73
N CYS A 489 14.37 23.93 19.61
CA CYS A 489 14.35 24.18 21.05
C CYS A 489 15.55 23.57 21.79
N GLU A 490 16.12 24.35 22.71
CA GLU A 490 17.31 24.00 23.50
C GLU A 490 16.96 23.18 24.76
N HIS A 491 15.81 23.47 25.38
CA HIS A 491 15.30 22.79 26.58
C HIS A 491 13.85 22.30 26.39
N LYS A 492 13.36 21.47 27.32
CA LYS A 492 11.96 20.97 27.34
C LYS A 492 10.93 22.10 27.53
N LEU A 493 11.31 23.18 28.22
CA LEU A 493 10.60 24.46 28.23
C LEU A 493 11.36 25.43 27.31
N CYS A 494 10.74 25.81 26.19
CA CYS A 494 11.38 26.56 25.10
C CYS A 494 10.89 28.00 25.07
N SER A 495 11.76 29.00 24.83
CA SER A 495 11.26 30.38 24.66
C SER A 495 10.43 30.52 23.38
N PHE A 496 9.36 31.30 23.42
CA PHE A 496 8.49 31.47 22.26
C PHE A 496 9.22 32.15 21.09
N THR A 497 10.23 32.98 21.36
CA THR A 497 11.15 33.53 20.34
C THR A 497 11.92 32.42 19.62
N LYS A 498 12.48 31.44 20.36
CA LYS A 498 13.21 30.31 19.76
C LYS A 498 12.27 29.40 18.98
N PHE A 499 11.12 29.06 19.54
CA PHE A 499 10.05 28.31 18.87
C PHE A 499 9.64 29.01 17.55
N SER A 500 9.36 30.31 17.59
CA SER A 500 8.98 31.11 16.42
C SER A 500 10.06 31.12 15.34
N SER A 501 11.34 31.27 15.72
CA SER A 501 12.46 31.25 14.77
C SER A 501 12.58 29.95 13.97
N THR A 502 11.99 28.85 14.47
CA THR A 502 12.00 27.53 13.83
C THR A 502 10.69 27.27 13.06
N TYR A 503 9.53 27.60 13.65
CA TYR A 503 8.23 27.21 13.11
C TYR A 503 7.51 28.29 12.30
N GLU A 504 7.89 29.58 12.41
CA GLU A 504 7.32 30.61 11.54
C GLU A 504 7.67 30.42 10.04
N PRO A 505 8.92 30.08 9.65
CA PRO A 505 9.23 29.75 8.25
C PRO A 505 8.40 28.56 7.75
N ILE A 506 8.29 27.50 8.56
CA ILE A 506 7.48 26.31 8.24
C ILE A 506 5.99 26.66 8.10
N SER A 507 5.47 27.63 8.87
CA SER A 507 4.10 28.14 8.74
C SER A 507 3.90 28.98 7.47
N LYS A 508 4.91 29.75 7.04
CA LYS A 508 4.87 30.59 5.85
C LYS A 508 4.98 29.78 4.56
N ASP A 509 5.90 28.80 4.52
CA ASP A 509 6.25 28.03 3.33
C ASP A 509 5.44 26.71 3.18
N CYS A 510 4.37 26.52 3.98
CA CYS A 510 3.62 25.28 3.98
C CYS A 510 2.76 25.05 2.72
N ASN A 511 3.36 24.42 1.71
CA ASN A 511 2.69 24.03 0.46
C ASN A 511 2.66 22.49 0.28
N VAL A 512 1.67 21.82 0.88
CA VAL A 512 1.51 20.36 0.77
C VAL A 512 1.43 19.88 -0.68
N ASN A 513 0.83 20.67 -1.58
CA ASN A 513 0.71 20.29 -2.99
C ASN A 513 2.09 20.22 -3.67
N GLU A 514 2.99 21.13 -3.34
CA GLU A 514 4.36 21.15 -3.86
C GLU A 514 5.24 20.08 -3.21
N ILE A 515 5.19 19.99 -1.88
CA ILE A 515 5.92 18.98 -1.08
C ILE A 515 5.60 17.54 -1.55
N CYS A 516 4.34 17.28 -1.93
CA CYS A 516 3.89 15.95 -2.35
C CYS A 516 3.97 15.70 -3.87
N CYS A 517 4.08 16.75 -4.70
CA CYS A 517 4.11 16.63 -6.16
C CYS A 517 5.54 16.64 -6.73
N THR A 518 6.29 15.58 -6.46
CA THR A 518 7.65 15.37 -7.02
C THR A 518 7.72 15.47 -8.55
N CYS A 519 6.61 15.23 -9.25
CA CYS A 519 6.54 15.35 -10.71
C CYS A 519 6.18 16.78 -11.22
N CYS A 520 5.64 17.68 -10.37
CA CYS A 520 5.31 19.05 -10.75
C CYS A 520 6.55 19.86 -11.16
N ILE A 521 7.69 19.63 -10.49
CA ILE A 521 8.96 20.32 -10.75
C ILE A 521 9.50 19.99 -12.16
N LYS A 522 9.31 18.75 -12.65
CA LYS A 522 9.66 18.35 -14.03
C LYS A 522 8.85 19.10 -15.10
N ALA A 523 7.62 19.55 -14.76
CA ALA A 523 6.82 20.40 -15.65
C ALA A 523 7.24 21.87 -15.57
N PHE A 524 7.65 22.36 -14.40
CA PHE A 524 8.06 23.76 -14.19
C PHE A 524 9.40 24.08 -14.87
N TYR A 525 10.42 23.24 -14.67
CA TYR A 525 11.74 23.43 -15.32
C TYR A 525 11.69 23.31 -16.85
N ARG A 526 10.73 22.56 -17.42
CA ARG A 526 10.50 22.52 -18.88
C ARG A 526 9.93 23.82 -19.46
N LYS A 527 9.47 24.77 -18.65
CA LYS A 527 8.94 26.08 -19.11
C LYS A 527 9.92 27.25 -18.97
N LYS A 528 11.07 27.09 -18.30
CA LYS A 528 12.06 28.16 -18.09
C LYS A 528 13.42 27.94 -18.78
N LEU A 529 13.44 27.19 -19.89
CA LEU A 529 14.61 27.11 -20.79
C LEU A 529 14.33 27.33 -22.29
N PRO A 530 13.76 28.47 -22.70
CA PRO A 530 14.06 29.08 -23.99
C PRO A 530 15.07 30.24 -23.85
N ILE A 531 15.82 30.55 -24.92
CA ILE A 531 16.71 31.73 -25.04
C ILE A 531 17.94 31.78 -24.09
N ALA A 532 18.71 30.68 -23.99
CA ALA A 532 20.06 30.72 -23.38
C ALA A 532 21.15 29.89 -24.10
N LEU A 533 20.80 29.02 -25.06
CA LEU A 533 21.75 28.16 -25.78
C LEU A 533 21.60 28.29 -27.30
N LYS A 534 21.95 29.47 -27.83
CA LYS A 534 22.06 29.70 -29.28
C LYS A 534 23.34 30.47 -29.68
N ARG A 535 24.45 30.22 -28.96
CA ARG A 535 25.83 30.63 -29.30
C ARG A 535 26.86 29.90 -28.39
N SER A 536 27.38 28.76 -28.84
CA SER A 536 28.72 28.25 -28.49
C SER A 536 29.05 26.97 -29.29
N ASN A 537 30.34 26.69 -29.46
CA ASN A 537 30.90 25.89 -30.55
C ASN A 537 30.60 24.39 -30.53
N MET A 538 30.69 23.78 -31.72
CA MET A 538 30.79 22.34 -31.91
C MET A 538 32.01 21.77 -31.15
N LYS A 539 31.77 20.94 -30.13
CA LYS A 539 32.76 19.98 -29.58
C LYS A 539 32.18 18.84 -28.72
N ASN A 540 30.96 18.95 -28.21
CA ASN A 540 30.38 17.98 -27.25
C ASN A 540 29.65 16.75 -27.87
N TRP A 541 29.72 16.53 -29.19
CA TRP A 541 29.09 15.35 -29.82
C TRP A 541 29.67 14.01 -29.35
N VAL A 542 30.97 13.97 -28.99
CA VAL A 542 31.62 12.76 -28.45
C VAL A 542 31.07 12.39 -27.07
N LEU A 543 30.88 13.38 -26.19
CA LEU A 543 30.26 13.18 -24.87
C LEU A 543 28.80 12.72 -24.99
N ALA A 544 28.03 13.30 -25.93
CA ALA A 544 26.67 12.85 -26.21
C ALA A 544 26.64 11.39 -26.71
N ALA A 545 27.56 11.00 -27.61
CA ALA A 545 27.68 9.63 -28.10
C ALA A 545 28.06 8.64 -26.98
N ILE A 546 29.00 9.01 -26.09
CA ILE A 546 29.40 8.18 -24.94
C ILE A 546 28.22 7.98 -23.98
N VAL A 547 27.46 9.03 -23.65
CA VAL A 547 26.25 8.91 -22.81
C VAL A 547 25.19 8.05 -23.48
N ILE A 548 24.97 8.19 -24.80
CA ILE A 548 24.03 7.34 -25.56
C ILE A 548 24.48 5.88 -25.61
N SER A 549 25.79 5.60 -25.63
CA SER A 549 26.33 4.24 -25.56
C SER A 549 26.19 3.63 -24.16
N LEU A 550 26.49 4.38 -23.10
CA LEU A 550 26.32 3.92 -21.71
C LEU A 550 24.84 3.72 -21.33
N VAL A 551 23.93 4.52 -21.89
CA VAL A 551 22.48 4.31 -21.75
C VAL A 551 21.97 3.08 -22.54
N LYS A 552 22.74 2.57 -23.51
CA LYS A 552 22.38 1.37 -24.30
C LYS A 552 22.95 0.06 -23.75
N SER A 553 23.96 0.08 -22.87
CA SER A 553 24.51 -1.16 -22.27
C SER A 553 23.58 -1.80 -21.22
N ASN A 554 22.69 -1.04 -20.59
CA ASN A 554 21.73 -1.55 -19.60
C ASN A 554 20.49 -2.21 -20.23
N THR A 555 20.70 -3.02 -21.27
CA THR A 555 19.65 -3.91 -21.80
C THR A 555 19.72 -5.23 -21.03
N ILE A 556 18.99 -5.30 -19.91
CA ILE A 556 19.05 -6.41 -18.94
C ILE A 556 18.66 -7.75 -19.61
N LYS A 557 19.45 -8.80 -19.39
CA LYS A 557 19.11 -10.16 -19.82
C LYS A 557 18.14 -10.79 -18.80
N GLY A 558 16.87 -10.91 -19.20
CA GLY A 558 15.72 -11.16 -18.32
C GLY A 558 15.59 -12.52 -17.61
N ASP A 559 16.67 -13.27 -17.37
CA ASP A 559 16.66 -14.46 -16.49
C ASP A 559 17.12 -14.14 -15.05
N GLY A 560 17.85 -13.03 -14.84
CA GLY A 560 18.32 -12.61 -13.52
C GLY A 560 17.19 -12.08 -12.63
N ASP A 561 16.47 -11.08 -13.14
CA ASP A 561 15.43 -10.37 -12.36
C ASP A 561 14.28 -11.27 -11.94
N ILE A 562 13.82 -12.21 -12.79
CA ILE A 562 12.65 -13.05 -12.49
C ILE A 562 12.83 -13.78 -11.15
N LYS A 563 14.05 -14.22 -10.80
CA LYS A 563 14.35 -14.89 -9.53
C LYS A 563 14.45 -13.95 -8.32
N SER A 564 14.62 -12.64 -8.50
CA SER A 564 14.64 -11.68 -7.38
C SER A 564 13.23 -11.24 -6.98
N CYS A 565 12.34 -11.11 -7.97
CA CYS A 565 10.99 -10.54 -7.79
C CYS A 565 9.85 -11.57 -7.71
N LEU A 566 10.09 -12.82 -8.11
CA LEU A 566 9.09 -13.90 -8.09
C LEU A 566 9.48 -14.96 -7.06
N LYS A 567 8.84 -14.92 -5.89
CA LYS A 567 9.02 -15.89 -4.82
C LYS A 567 7.96 -17.00 -4.96
N LEU A 568 8.16 -17.88 -5.95
CA LEU A 568 7.34 -19.08 -6.09
C LEU A 568 7.61 -20.00 -4.91
N ASP A 569 6.74 -19.96 -3.89
CA ASP A 569 6.86 -20.87 -2.77
C ASP A 569 6.50 -22.30 -3.19
N ARG A 570 7.33 -23.22 -2.72
CA ARG A 570 7.23 -24.67 -2.90
C ARG A 570 7.05 -25.40 -1.56
N SER A 571 6.82 -24.64 -0.48
CA SER A 571 6.25 -25.14 0.76
C SER A 571 4.79 -25.58 0.56
N GLU A 572 4.22 -26.23 1.57
CA GLU A 572 2.84 -26.70 1.56
C GLU A 572 1.89 -25.58 1.99
N THR A 573 1.72 -24.57 1.13
CA THR A 573 0.78 -23.47 1.35
C THR A 573 -0.66 -23.98 1.26
N CYS A 574 -1.47 -23.72 2.28
CA CYS A 574 -2.86 -24.16 2.35
C CYS A 574 -3.80 -22.97 2.04
N HIS A 575 -4.51 -23.03 0.91
CA HIS A 575 -5.32 -21.92 0.41
C HIS A 575 -6.64 -21.77 1.19
N SER A 576 -7.30 -22.89 1.51
CA SER A 576 -8.45 -22.92 2.42
C SER A 576 -8.15 -22.30 3.78
N THR A 577 -6.90 -22.45 4.27
CA THR A 577 -6.46 -21.81 5.50
C THR A 577 -5.65 -20.52 5.32
N ASN A 578 -5.71 -19.85 4.16
CA ASN A 578 -5.03 -18.57 3.96
C ASN A 578 -5.94 -17.40 4.43
N PRO A 579 -5.47 -16.49 5.31
CA PRO A 579 -6.25 -15.30 5.70
C PRO A 579 -6.31 -14.24 4.58
N PHE A 580 -5.28 -14.18 3.74
CA PHE A 580 -5.12 -13.22 2.65
C PHE A 580 -4.93 -13.95 1.30
N PRO A 581 -5.90 -14.79 0.88
CA PRO A 581 -5.85 -15.42 -0.43
C PRO A 581 -5.97 -14.33 -1.49
N TYR A 582 -5.25 -14.47 -2.60
CA TYR A 582 -5.27 -13.50 -3.68
C TYR A 582 -6.61 -13.55 -4.44
N ARG A 583 -7.31 -12.40 -4.52
CA ARG A 583 -8.70 -12.33 -5.04
C ARG A 583 -8.85 -11.60 -6.38
N TYR A 584 -7.76 -11.24 -7.06
CA TYR A 584 -7.75 -10.30 -8.20
C TYR A 584 -7.55 -10.97 -9.57
N TYR A 585 -8.62 -11.59 -10.08
CA TYR A 585 -8.64 -12.36 -11.33
C TYR A 585 -8.90 -11.50 -12.58
N GLY A 586 -8.16 -10.40 -12.75
CA GLY A 586 -8.26 -9.48 -13.88
C GLY A 586 -9.69 -8.97 -14.13
N SER A 587 -10.09 -8.73 -15.38
CA SER A 587 -11.44 -8.25 -15.73
C SER A 587 -12.61 -9.24 -15.48
N ARG A 588 -12.38 -10.32 -14.72
CA ARG A 588 -13.41 -11.25 -14.20
C ARG A 588 -13.44 -11.27 -12.67
N THR A 589 -12.65 -10.41 -12.01
CA THR A 589 -12.80 -10.11 -10.57
C THR A 589 -14.23 -9.65 -10.28
N SER A 590 -14.81 -10.10 -9.16
CA SER A 590 -16.09 -9.56 -8.66
C SER A 590 -15.99 -8.06 -8.38
N TYR A 591 -17.08 -7.33 -8.61
CA TYR A 591 -17.15 -5.91 -8.34
C TYR A 591 -16.97 -5.58 -6.84
N HIS A 592 -17.46 -6.44 -5.95
CA HIS A 592 -17.28 -6.27 -4.50
C HIS A 592 -15.80 -6.25 -4.13
N ILE A 593 -15.04 -7.26 -4.55
CA ILE A 593 -13.59 -7.37 -4.28
C ILE A 593 -12.79 -6.18 -4.85
N ALA A 594 -13.21 -5.64 -5.99
CA ALA A 594 -12.58 -4.46 -6.61
C ALA A 594 -12.97 -3.11 -5.95
N THR A 595 -14.00 -3.10 -5.08
CA THR A 595 -14.51 -1.88 -4.41
C THR A 595 -14.34 -1.88 -2.89
N GLU A 596 -14.19 -3.05 -2.25
CA GLU A 596 -14.12 -3.25 -0.79
C GLU A 596 -13.10 -2.32 -0.07
N ASN A 597 -11.95 -2.04 -0.70
CA ASN A 597 -10.90 -1.18 -0.14
C ASN A 597 -10.97 0.30 -0.59
N GLN A 598 -12.02 0.72 -1.32
CA GLN A 598 -12.16 2.10 -1.81
C GLN A 598 -12.64 3.06 -0.72
N THR A 599 -11.67 3.70 -0.05
CA THR A 599 -11.89 4.63 1.06
C THR A 599 -11.69 6.11 0.69
N GLU A 600 -11.77 6.45 -0.60
CA GLU A 600 -11.56 7.80 -1.10
C GLU A 600 -12.75 8.71 -0.79
N SER A 601 -12.48 9.85 -0.15
CA SER A 601 -13.43 10.94 0.08
C SER A 601 -14.15 11.35 -1.21
N ASP A 602 -15.44 11.68 -1.09
CA ASP A 602 -16.20 12.20 -2.22
C ASP A 602 -15.62 13.48 -2.81
N LEU A 603 -16.03 13.75 -4.05
CA LEU A 603 -15.62 14.94 -4.78
C LEU A 603 -16.39 16.14 -4.23
N ASP A 604 -15.68 17.07 -3.61
CA ASP A 604 -16.22 18.40 -3.31
C ASP A 604 -16.62 19.08 -4.63
N VAL A 605 -17.91 19.39 -4.74
CA VAL A 605 -18.53 20.11 -5.87
C VAL A 605 -19.10 21.46 -5.44
N GLY A 606 -18.91 21.88 -4.19
CA GLY A 606 -19.56 23.06 -3.61
C GLY A 606 -21.08 23.05 -3.78
N GLU A 607 -21.66 24.22 -4.04
CA GLU A 607 -23.11 24.42 -4.22
C GLU A 607 -23.67 23.89 -5.56
N CYS A 608 -22.85 23.22 -6.37
CA CYS A 608 -23.24 22.77 -7.71
C CYS A 608 -24.19 21.57 -7.67
N LYS A 609 -25.34 21.67 -8.35
CA LYS A 609 -26.38 20.63 -8.38
C LYS A 609 -26.29 19.77 -9.65
N PRO A 610 -26.30 18.43 -9.58
CA PRO A 610 -26.27 17.58 -10.77
C PRO A 610 -27.55 17.73 -11.59
N VAL A 611 -27.40 18.01 -12.89
CA VAL A 611 -28.48 18.17 -13.87
C VAL A 611 -28.44 17.12 -14.98
N MET A 612 -27.30 16.48 -15.24
CA MET A 612 -27.22 15.29 -16.08
C MET A 612 -26.47 14.18 -15.34
N PHE A 613 -26.99 12.97 -15.35
CA PHE A 613 -26.28 11.76 -14.91
C PHE A 613 -26.29 10.73 -16.04
N TYR A 614 -25.20 10.67 -16.80
CA TYR A 614 -25.00 9.63 -17.81
C TYR A 614 -24.13 8.52 -17.22
N PHE A 615 -24.56 7.27 -17.36
CA PHE A 615 -23.95 6.10 -16.75
C PHE A 615 -23.82 4.97 -17.79
N LEU A 616 -22.63 4.42 -17.93
CA LEU A 616 -22.34 3.26 -18.77
C LEU A 616 -21.68 2.18 -17.91
N SER A 617 -22.37 1.06 -17.69
CA SER A 617 -21.81 -0.13 -17.03
C SER A 617 -21.57 -1.27 -18.02
N ARG A 618 -20.71 -2.22 -17.66
CA ARG A 618 -20.78 -3.57 -18.23
C ARG A 618 -21.70 -4.45 -17.40
N HIS A 619 -22.18 -5.55 -17.98
CA HIS A 619 -22.86 -6.57 -17.18
C HIS A 619 -22.05 -7.01 -15.94
N ALA A 620 -22.79 -7.34 -14.89
CA ALA A 620 -22.25 -7.90 -13.66
C ALA A 620 -21.79 -9.36 -13.83
N THR A 621 -21.50 -10.04 -12.72
CA THR A 621 -20.96 -11.40 -12.71
C THR A 621 -21.87 -12.40 -13.43
N ARG A 622 -21.26 -13.25 -14.25
CA ARG A 622 -21.93 -14.20 -15.15
C ARG A 622 -21.18 -15.53 -15.19
N TYR A 623 -21.88 -16.59 -15.57
CA TYR A 623 -21.29 -17.87 -15.95
C TYR A 623 -20.29 -17.72 -17.12
N PRO A 624 -19.36 -18.68 -17.33
CA PRO A 624 -18.42 -18.69 -18.46
C PRO A 624 -19.12 -18.80 -19.82
N ASP A 625 -18.36 -18.87 -20.90
CA ASP A 625 -18.86 -19.32 -22.20
C ASP A 625 -18.82 -20.85 -22.33
N LYS A 626 -19.65 -21.40 -23.23
CA LYS A 626 -19.87 -22.83 -23.41
C LYS A 626 -18.57 -23.62 -23.65
N GLU A 627 -17.66 -23.09 -24.47
CA GLU A 627 -16.33 -23.70 -24.71
C GLU A 627 -15.55 -23.87 -23.41
N THR A 628 -15.55 -22.86 -22.54
CA THR A 628 -14.92 -22.95 -21.22
C THR A 628 -15.64 -23.98 -20.33
N ILE A 629 -16.98 -24.00 -20.31
CA ILE A 629 -17.77 -24.94 -19.47
C ILE A 629 -17.57 -26.39 -19.94
N GLU A 630 -17.64 -26.67 -21.24
CA GLU A 630 -17.39 -27.99 -21.82
C GLU A 630 -15.94 -28.44 -21.56
N GLY A 631 -14.98 -27.52 -21.61
CA GLY A 631 -13.59 -27.75 -21.17
C GLY A 631 -13.51 -28.17 -19.70
N MET A 632 -14.20 -27.45 -18.80
CA MET A 632 -14.26 -27.81 -17.38
C MET A 632 -14.87 -29.21 -17.18
N MET A 633 -16.04 -29.47 -17.78
CA MET A 633 -16.73 -30.76 -17.70
C MET A 633 -15.86 -31.94 -18.17
N LYS A 634 -15.13 -31.76 -19.28
CA LYS A 634 -14.33 -32.81 -19.91
C LYS A 634 -13.04 -33.12 -19.15
N SER A 635 -12.32 -32.10 -18.69
CA SER A 635 -10.94 -32.24 -18.22
C SER A 635 -10.82 -32.28 -16.71
N LEU A 636 -11.57 -31.45 -15.99
CA LEU A 636 -11.38 -31.25 -14.55
C LEU A 636 -11.73 -32.49 -13.70
N PRO A 637 -12.76 -33.30 -13.99
CA PRO A 637 -12.99 -34.55 -13.25
C PRO A 637 -11.80 -35.53 -13.35
N SER A 638 -11.23 -35.72 -14.54
CA SER A 638 -10.04 -36.58 -14.72
C SER A 638 -8.80 -36.00 -14.05
N LEU A 639 -8.63 -34.68 -14.08
CA LEU A 639 -7.52 -34.00 -13.42
C LEU A 639 -7.63 -34.11 -11.89
N LYS A 640 -8.81 -33.87 -11.32
CA LYS A 640 -9.11 -34.01 -9.89
C LYS A 640 -8.68 -35.38 -9.37
N GLU A 641 -9.10 -36.46 -10.02
CA GLU A 641 -8.75 -37.81 -9.58
C GLU A 641 -7.23 -38.07 -9.70
N LYS A 642 -6.54 -37.51 -10.69
CA LYS A 642 -5.07 -37.59 -10.77
C LYS A 642 -4.39 -36.84 -9.62
N ILE A 643 -4.87 -35.66 -9.24
CA ILE A 643 -4.34 -34.87 -8.11
C ILE A 643 -4.54 -35.63 -6.80
N ILE A 644 -5.75 -36.15 -6.54
CA ILE A 644 -6.07 -36.91 -5.33
C ILE A 644 -5.22 -38.18 -5.23
N ASN A 645 -5.09 -38.95 -6.32
CA ASN A 645 -4.26 -40.15 -6.31
C ASN A 645 -2.75 -39.83 -6.16
N ASN A 646 -2.26 -38.73 -6.72
CA ASN A 646 -0.88 -38.29 -6.51
C ASN A 646 -0.63 -37.79 -5.08
N TYR A 647 -1.59 -37.13 -4.44
CA TYR A 647 -1.52 -36.76 -3.03
C TYR A 647 -1.44 -38.00 -2.13
N LEU A 648 -2.34 -38.96 -2.32
CA LEU A 648 -2.34 -40.24 -1.58
C LEU A 648 -1.04 -41.04 -1.82
N ALA A 649 -0.40 -40.90 -2.98
CA ALA A 649 0.89 -41.50 -3.29
C ALA A 649 2.12 -40.66 -2.87
N GLY A 650 1.95 -39.56 -2.12
CA GLY A 650 3.04 -38.69 -1.67
C GLY A 650 3.76 -37.89 -2.77
N LYS A 651 3.17 -37.80 -3.97
CA LYS A 651 3.71 -37.13 -5.16
C LYS A 651 3.22 -35.68 -5.31
N ALA A 652 2.09 -35.34 -4.69
CA ALA A 652 1.59 -33.97 -4.58
C ALA A 652 1.87 -33.40 -3.19
N LYS A 653 2.11 -32.09 -3.10
CA LYS A 653 2.33 -31.31 -1.88
C LYS A 653 1.26 -30.23 -1.77
N MET A 654 0.14 -30.60 -1.18
CA MET A 654 -1.01 -29.75 -0.90
C MET A 654 -1.53 -30.10 0.49
N CYS A 655 -2.08 -29.12 1.22
CA CYS A 655 -2.64 -29.43 2.52
C CYS A 655 -3.88 -30.33 2.42
N ASN A 656 -4.12 -31.13 3.45
CA ASN A 656 -5.25 -32.06 3.49
C ASN A 656 -6.61 -31.36 3.35
N GLU A 657 -6.75 -30.12 3.83
CA GLU A 657 -8.02 -29.37 3.78
C GLU A 657 -8.39 -28.93 2.34
N ASP A 658 -7.41 -28.48 1.56
CA ASP A 658 -7.58 -28.20 0.13
C ASP A 658 -7.94 -29.47 -0.65
N ILE A 659 -7.29 -30.59 -0.34
CA ILE A 659 -7.60 -31.91 -0.93
C ILE A 659 -9.01 -32.38 -0.55
N GLU A 660 -9.46 -32.20 0.70
CA GLU A 660 -10.84 -32.54 1.10
C GLU A 660 -11.88 -31.65 0.41
N ASN A 661 -11.56 -30.39 0.15
CA ASN A 661 -12.44 -29.50 -0.61
C ASN A 661 -12.47 -29.87 -2.10
N LEU A 662 -11.34 -30.26 -2.68
CA LEU A 662 -11.26 -30.80 -4.05
C LEU A 662 -11.99 -32.16 -4.18
N LYS A 663 -11.92 -33.05 -3.18
CA LYS A 663 -12.71 -34.30 -3.11
C LYS A 663 -14.22 -34.01 -3.12
N LYS A 664 -14.68 -32.98 -2.41
CA LYS A 664 -16.10 -32.56 -2.40
C LYS A 664 -16.54 -31.87 -3.69
N TRP A 665 -15.61 -31.26 -4.45
CA TRP A 665 -15.94 -30.49 -5.66
C TRP A 665 -16.72 -31.29 -6.71
N LYS A 666 -17.74 -30.64 -7.27
CA LYS A 666 -18.49 -31.03 -8.46
C LYS A 666 -18.82 -29.75 -9.22
N LEU A 667 -18.61 -29.73 -10.54
CA LEU A 667 -18.98 -28.61 -11.38
C LEU A 667 -20.50 -28.34 -11.25
N LYS A 668 -20.87 -27.14 -10.81
CA LYS A 668 -22.28 -26.74 -10.63
C LYS A 668 -22.94 -26.27 -11.93
N MET A 669 -22.15 -25.67 -12.82
CA MET A 669 -22.58 -25.05 -14.07
C MET A 669 -22.67 -26.05 -15.23
N LYS A 670 -23.56 -25.78 -16.19
CA LYS A 670 -23.86 -26.58 -17.38
C LYS A 670 -23.65 -25.77 -18.66
N PRO A 671 -23.52 -26.41 -19.85
CA PRO A 671 -23.37 -25.70 -21.11
C PRO A 671 -24.54 -24.77 -21.47
N GLU A 672 -25.71 -24.99 -20.86
CA GLU A 672 -26.92 -24.18 -21.03
C GLU A 672 -26.89 -22.87 -20.24
N ASP A 673 -26.08 -22.78 -19.17
CA ASP A 673 -25.92 -21.57 -18.35
C ASP A 673 -25.09 -20.48 -19.06
N GLU A 674 -24.68 -20.71 -20.31
CA GLU A 674 -23.54 -20.03 -20.89
C GLU A 674 -23.75 -18.51 -21.06
N LYS A 675 -22.87 -17.76 -20.40
CA LYS A 675 -22.87 -16.30 -20.37
C LYS A 675 -24.17 -15.67 -19.83
N ILE A 676 -25.01 -16.42 -19.11
CA ILE A 676 -26.18 -15.93 -18.35
C ILE A 676 -25.69 -15.20 -17.09
N LEU A 677 -26.44 -14.21 -16.58
CA LEU A 677 -26.12 -13.53 -15.33
C LEU A 677 -26.18 -14.54 -14.15
N GLY A 678 -25.27 -14.44 -13.20
CA GLY A 678 -25.34 -15.22 -11.95
C GLY A 678 -26.04 -14.43 -10.85
N ALA A 679 -26.57 -15.11 -9.82
CA ALA A 679 -27.22 -14.46 -8.68
C ALA A 679 -26.31 -13.42 -7.99
N THR A 680 -25.01 -13.71 -7.84
CA THR A 680 -24.03 -12.73 -7.37
C THR A 680 -23.91 -11.50 -8.28
N GLY A 681 -24.11 -11.65 -9.59
CA GLY A 681 -24.19 -10.54 -10.54
C GLY A 681 -25.46 -9.69 -10.39
N GLU A 682 -26.60 -10.31 -10.12
CA GLU A 682 -27.85 -9.59 -9.80
C GLU A 682 -27.67 -8.74 -8.52
N VAL A 683 -27.10 -9.34 -7.47
CA VAL A 683 -26.80 -8.68 -6.19
C VAL A 683 -25.74 -7.58 -6.35
N GLU A 684 -24.70 -7.79 -7.16
CA GLU A 684 -23.73 -6.75 -7.53
C GLU A 684 -24.40 -5.54 -8.20
N ALA A 685 -25.30 -5.80 -9.14
CA ALA A 685 -26.01 -4.79 -9.92
C ALA A 685 -27.00 -3.99 -9.05
N GLU A 686 -27.81 -4.68 -8.24
CA GLU A 686 -28.76 -4.05 -7.31
C GLU A 686 -28.04 -3.18 -6.27
N ASN A 687 -26.95 -3.70 -5.67
CA ASN A 687 -26.17 -2.93 -4.69
C ASN A 687 -25.47 -1.71 -5.32
N LEU A 688 -25.06 -1.78 -6.60
CA LEU A 688 -24.52 -0.63 -7.31
C LEU A 688 -25.61 0.43 -7.59
N GLY A 689 -26.82 0.01 -7.99
CA GLY A 689 -27.96 0.92 -8.14
C GLY A 689 -28.28 1.67 -6.85
N ARG A 690 -28.29 0.96 -5.71
CA ARG A 690 -28.52 1.51 -4.36
C ARG A 690 -27.45 2.53 -3.96
N ARG A 691 -26.16 2.19 -4.04
CA ARG A 691 -25.07 3.13 -3.68
C ARG A 691 -25.05 4.37 -4.57
N LEU A 692 -25.36 4.24 -5.86
CA LEU A 692 -25.46 5.41 -6.74
C LEU A 692 -26.67 6.28 -6.40
N LYS A 693 -27.82 5.69 -6.01
CA LYS A 693 -28.98 6.43 -5.48
C LYS A 693 -28.60 7.27 -4.26
N GLU A 694 -27.89 6.68 -3.30
CA GLU A 694 -27.40 7.35 -2.09
C GLU A 694 -26.45 8.50 -2.45
N LYS A 695 -25.44 8.21 -3.29
CA LYS A 695 -24.36 9.12 -3.67
C LYS A 695 -24.79 10.31 -4.55
N PHE A 696 -25.81 10.11 -5.40
CA PHE A 696 -26.31 11.12 -6.34
C PHE A 696 -27.80 11.41 -6.14
N SER A 697 -28.26 11.32 -4.88
CA SER A 697 -29.66 11.45 -4.46
C SER A 697 -30.40 12.63 -5.07
N TRP A 698 -29.77 13.80 -5.20
CA TRP A 698 -30.35 14.99 -5.84
C TRP A 698 -30.95 14.74 -7.24
N ILE A 699 -30.36 13.84 -8.03
CA ILE A 699 -30.85 13.51 -9.39
C ILE A 699 -31.41 12.08 -9.49
N LEU A 700 -30.99 11.16 -8.61
CA LEU A 700 -31.34 9.74 -8.67
C LEU A 700 -32.42 9.27 -7.68
N ASN A 701 -32.92 10.13 -6.78
CA ASN A 701 -33.93 9.73 -5.79
C ASN A 701 -35.39 9.81 -6.29
N ASP A 702 -35.64 10.41 -7.44
CA ASP A 702 -36.98 10.49 -8.05
C ASP A 702 -37.53 9.11 -8.47
N LYS A 703 -38.85 9.01 -8.56
CA LYS A 703 -39.53 7.89 -9.23
C LYS A 703 -39.15 7.80 -10.71
N TYR A 704 -39.26 6.60 -11.27
CA TYR A 704 -39.08 6.37 -12.70
C TYR A 704 -40.11 7.16 -13.52
N SER A 705 -39.61 7.79 -14.59
CA SER A 705 -40.38 8.43 -15.64
C SER A 705 -39.56 8.27 -16.93
N PRO A 706 -40.15 7.85 -18.06
CA PRO A 706 -39.42 7.69 -19.31
C PRO A 706 -38.90 9.03 -19.87
N GLU A 707 -39.49 10.16 -19.46
CA GLU A 707 -39.03 11.51 -19.81
C GLU A 707 -37.73 11.89 -19.09
N LYS A 708 -37.50 11.41 -17.86
CA LYS A 708 -36.29 11.68 -17.08
C LYS A 708 -35.23 10.57 -17.20
N PHE A 709 -35.64 9.31 -17.15
CA PHE A 709 -34.78 8.14 -17.04
C PHE A 709 -34.76 7.31 -18.33
N ILE A 710 -33.75 7.57 -19.16
CA ILE A 710 -33.46 6.74 -20.34
C ILE A 710 -32.68 5.52 -19.87
N ILE A 711 -33.20 4.31 -20.12
CA ILE A 711 -32.54 3.04 -19.81
C ILE A 711 -32.35 2.30 -21.12
N GLU A 712 -31.14 1.82 -21.40
CA GLU A 712 -30.82 1.08 -22.63
C GLU A 712 -29.79 -0.04 -22.38
N TYR A 713 -29.88 -1.12 -23.16
CA TYR A 713 -28.96 -2.26 -23.04
C TYR A 713 -28.61 -2.89 -24.41
N THR A 714 -27.69 -3.86 -24.44
CA THR A 714 -27.30 -4.59 -25.67
C THR A 714 -28.21 -5.78 -25.95
N SER A 715 -28.21 -6.33 -27.17
CA SER A 715 -29.06 -7.49 -27.56
C SER A 715 -28.77 -8.82 -26.84
N LYS A 716 -28.24 -8.82 -25.60
CA LYS A 716 -27.81 -9.98 -24.83
C LYS A 716 -28.36 -9.90 -23.41
N ASN A 717 -29.09 -10.95 -23.00
CA ASN A 717 -29.84 -11.05 -21.75
C ASN A 717 -29.05 -10.47 -20.59
N ARG A 718 -27.85 -10.98 -20.26
CA ARG A 718 -26.98 -10.46 -19.18
C ARG A 718 -26.82 -8.93 -19.06
N THR A 719 -27.01 -8.15 -20.13
CA THR A 719 -27.06 -6.68 -20.06
C THR A 719 -28.44 -6.09 -19.78
N ARG A 720 -29.53 -6.71 -20.26
CA ARG A 720 -30.90 -6.49 -19.76
C ARG A 720 -30.95 -6.86 -18.28
N ASP A 721 -30.55 -8.08 -17.94
CA ASP A 721 -30.65 -8.64 -16.59
C ASP A 721 -29.89 -7.75 -15.59
N THR A 722 -28.68 -7.29 -15.94
CA THR A 722 -27.94 -6.29 -15.14
C THR A 722 -28.67 -4.95 -15.03
N ALA A 723 -29.32 -4.46 -16.10
CA ALA A 723 -30.10 -3.23 -16.07
C ALA A 723 -31.34 -3.35 -15.18
N GLU A 724 -32.00 -4.51 -15.19
CA GLU A 724 -33.19 -4.84 -14.42
C GLU A 724 -32.86 -4.94 -12.92
N SER A 725 -31.81 -5.69 -12.56
CA SER A 725 -31.30 -5.74 -11.18
C SER A 725 -30.79 -4.37 -10.68
N PHE A 726 -30.10 -3.60 -11.51
CA PHE A 726 -29.66 -2.24 -11.17
C PHE A 726 -30.86 -1.31 -10.92
N ALA A 727 -31.88 -1.38 -11.79
CA ALA A 727 -33.10 -0.59 -11.66
C ALA A 727 -33.87 -0.94 -10.37
N LYS A 728 -33.98 -2.22 -10.01
CA LYS A 728 -34.53 -2.67 -8.72
C LYS A 728 -33.81 -2.02 -7.53
N GLY A 729 -32.48 -1.91 -7.58
CA GLY A 729 -31.68 -1.25 -6.55
C GLY A 729 -31.81 0.28 -6.52
N LEU A 730 -31.98 0.90 -7.69
CA LEU A 730 -32.12 2.34 -7.85
C LEU A 730 -33.54 2.85 -7.51
N PHE A 731 -34.59 2.18 -7.97
CA PHE A 731 -35.97 2.66 -7.83
C PHE A 731 -36.73 2.03 -6.65
N GLY A 732 -36.24 0.92 -6.08
CA GLY A 732 -37.06 0.10 -5.17
C GLY A 732 -38.22 -0.53 -5.94
N ASP A 733 -39.37 -0.76 -5.30
CA ASP A 733 -40.56 -1.38 -5.94
C ASP A 733 -41.04 -0.68 -7.23
N ASP A 734 -40.76 0.61 -7.38
CA ASP A 734 -41.11 1.41 -8.57
C ASP A 734 -40.42 0.91 -9.86
N TYR A 735 -39.39 0.05 -9.75
CA TYR A 735 -38.79 -0.63 -10.92
C TYR A 735 -39.80 -1.48 -11.71
N LYS A 736 -40.88 -1.93 -11.07
CA LYS A 736 -41.97 -2.71 -11.71
C LYS A 736 -42.76 -1.90 -12.75
N ASN A 737 -42.64 -0.57 -12.71
CA ASN A 737 -43.24 0.35 -13.68
C ASN A 737 -42.35 0.55 -14.93
N ILE A 738 -41.20 -0.12 -14.99
CA ILE A 738 -40.29 -0.09 -16.13
C ILE A 738 -40.58 -1.31 -17.01
N ASP A 739 -41.30 -1.11 -18.11
CA ASP A 739 -41.19 -2.03 -19.24
C ASP A 739 -39.74 -2.01 -19.74
N PHE A 740 -39.09 -3.18 -19.81
CA PHE A 740 -37.72 -3.31 -20.33
C PHE A 740 -37.69 -3.57 -21.84
N GLU A 741 -38.80 -3.96 -22.47
CA GLU A 741 -38.83 -4.30 -23.89
C GLU A 741 -38.53 -3.09 -24.79
N GLY A 742 -38.07 -3.38 -26.02
CA GLY A 742 -37.66 -2.36 -27.00
C GLY A 742 -36.38 -1.56 -26.66
N LYS A 743 -35.92 -1.51 -25.40
CA LYS A 743 -34.78 -0.68 -24.92
C LYS A 743 -33.38 -1.14 -25.37
N THR A 744 -33.26 -1.78 -26.53
CA THR A 744 -31.98 -2.25 -27.08
C THR A 744 -31.30 -1.21 -27.97
N ASN A 745 -30.06 -0.82 -27.65
CA ASN A 745 -29.26 0.12 -28.45
C ASN A 745 -27.90 -0.48 -28.84
N ASP A 746 -27.91 -1.59 -29.60
CA ASP A 746 -26.68 -2.25 -30.07
C ASP A 746 -25.80 -1.35 -30.95
N LYS A 747 -26.39 -0.35 -31.65
CA LYS A 747 -25.69 0.61 -32.52
C LYS A 747 -24.75 1.52 -31.72
N LEU A 748 -25.24 2.10 -30.62
CA LEU A 748 -24.42 2.92 -29.73
C LEU A 748 -23.54 2.05 -28.82
N LEU A 749 -24.12 1.01 -28.19
CA LEU A 749 -23.47 0.27 -27.12
C LEU A 749 -22.48 -0.79 -27.60
N THR A 750 -22.51 -1.19 -28.88
CA THR A 750 -21.65 -2.25 -29.42
C THR A 750 -20.81 -1.83 -30.63
N PHE A 751 -20.49 -0.54 -30.73
CA PHE A 751 -19.59 0.07 -31.71
C PHE A 751 -18.33 -0.75 -32.04
N TYR A 752 -17.73 -1.39 -31.03
CA TYR A 752 -16.52 -2.21 -31.20
C TYR A 752 -16.76 -3.52 -31.97
N LYS A 753 -17.99 -4.07 -32.00
CA LYS A 753 -18.38 -5.19 -32.86
C LYS A 753 -18.37 -4.75 -34.32
N TYR A 754 -19.00 -3.60 -34.61
CA TYR A 754 -19.05 -3.01 -35.95
C TYR A 754 -17.63 -2.66 -36.45
N CYS A 755 -16.83 -2.01 -35.60
CA CYS A 755 -15.41 -1.72 -35.85
C CYS A 755 -14.61 -2.99 -36.19
N LYS A 756 -14.83 -4.09 -35.44
CA LYS A 756 -14.24 -5.41 -35.69
C LYS A 756 -14.67 -6.02 -37.04
N THR A 757 -15.92 -5.83 -37.47
CA THR A 757 -16.40 -6.28 -38.79
C THR A 757 -15.74 -5.49 -39.92
N LEU A 758 -15.55 -4.18 -39.77
CA LEU A 758 -14.82 -3.38 -40.74
C LEU A 758 -13.34 -3.77 -40.83
N LEU A 759 -12.62 -3.81 -39.71
CA LEU A 759 -11.21 -4.22 -39.65
C LEU A 759 -10.96 -5.59 -40.32
N LYS A 760 -11.94 -6.51 -40.26
CA LYS A 760 -11.90 -7.81 -40.95
C LYS A 760 -11.90 -7.71 -42.48
N LYS A 761 -12.77 -6.88 -43.07
CA LYS A 761 -12.80 -6.63 -44.52
C LYS A 761 -11.46 -6.06 -45.02
N CYS A 762 -10.74 -5.39 -44.13
CA CYS A 762 -9.61 -4.54 -44.43
C CYS A 762 -8.25 -5.22 -44.18
N ASN A 763 -8.23 -6.55 -43.98
CA ASN A 763 -7.08 -7.40 -43.61
C ASN A 763 -6.22 -6.94 -42.42
N ASN A 764 -6.62 -5.86 -41.73
CA ASN A 764 -5.97 -5.22 -40.59
C ASN A 764 -6.65 -5.62 -39.26
N PHE A 765 -7.36 -6.75 -39.26
CA PHE A 765 -8.07 -7.23 -38.08
C PHE A 765 -7.13 -7.80 -37.03
N GLU A 766 -6.09 -8.55 -37.43
CA GLU A 766 -5.33 -9.33 -36.46
C GLU A 766 -4.75 -8.41 -35.37
N TYR A 767 -4.99 -8.80 -34.12
CA TYR A 767 -4.40 -8.14 -32.97
C TYR A 767 -2.89 -8.36 -33.02
N ASP A 768 -2.11 -7.38 -32.59
CA ASP A 768 -0.71 -7.62 -32.27
C ASP A 768 -0.65 -8.55 -31.05
N LYS A 769 -0.61 -9.85 -31.35
CA LYS A 769 -0.46 -10.92 -30.35
C LYS A 769 1.01 -11.13 -30.00
N THR A 770 1.95 -10.28 -30.40
CA THR A 770 3.38 -10.51 -30.16
C THR A 770 3.70 -10.56 -28.67
N GLU A 771 3.25 -9.58 -27.88
CA GLU A 771 3.45 -9.59 -26.42
C GLU A 771 2.64 -10.70 -25.73
N ILE A 772 1.43 -11.00 -26.20
CA ILE A 772 0.61 -12.11 -25.68
C ILE A 772 1.34 -13.46 -25.90
N LYS A 773 1.82 -13.72 -27.13
CA LYS A 773 2.58 -14.93 -27.50
C LYS A 773 3.94 -15.00 -26.77
N LYS A 774 4.60 -13.86 -26.55
CA LYS A 774 5.84 -13.77 -25.74
C LYS A 774 5.59 -14.15 -24.29
N PHE A 775 4.50 -13.67 -23.68
CA PHE A 775 4.13 -14.01 -22.31
C PHE A 775 3.77 -15.50 -22.20
N ASP A 776 2.86 -15.97 -23.05
CA ASP A 776 2.39 -17.36 -23.10
C ASP A 776 3.51 -18.39 -23.29
N LYS A 777 4.57 -18.03 -24.01
CA LYS A 777 5.75 -18.89 -24.26
C LYS A 777 6.98 -18.46 -23.44
N GLY A 778 6.83 -17.50 -22.55
CA GLY A 778 7.90 -16.85 -21.81
C GLY A 778 8.41 -17.68 -20.62
N PRO A 779 9.58 -17.33 -20.05
CA PRO A 779 10.14 -18.01 -18.88
C PRO A 779 9.19 -17.95 -17.67
N LEU A 780 8.49 -16.82 -17.49
CA LEU A 780 7.57 -16.58 -16.39
C LEU A 780 6.38 -17.57 -16.39
N MET A 781 5.65 -17.68 -17.50
CA MET A 781 4.53 -18.63 -17.64
C MET A 781 5.01 -20.09 -17.56
N LYS A 782 6.20 -20.40 -18.11
CA LYS A 782 6.81 -21.74 -18.02
C LYS A 782 7.10 -22.16 -16.57
N GLU A 783 7.65 -21.25 -15.75
CA GLU A 783 7.94 -21.58 -14.35
C GLU A 783 6.64 -21.70 -13.53
N VAL A 784 5.57 -20.93 -13.83
CA VAL A 784 4.23 -21.15 -13.23
C VAL A 784 3.69 -22.54 -13.57
N VAL A 785 3.68 -22.93 -14.86
CA VAL A 785 3.22 -24.27 -15.28
C VAL A 785 4.00 -25.38 -14.56
N LYS A 786 5.32 -25.25 -14.49
CA LYS A 786 6.22 -26.17 -13.81
C LYS A 786 5.99 -26.22 -12.29
N SER A 787 5.81 -25.07 -11.65
CA SER A 787 5.59 -24.93 -10.20
C SER A 787 4.28 -25.58 -9.78
N VAL A 788 3.17 -25.25 -10.46
CA VAL A 788 1.86 -25.88 -10.23
C VAL A 788 1.92 -27.38 -10.52
N SER A 789 2.55 -27.80 -11.62
CA SER A 789 2.74 -29.24 -11.93
C SER A 789 3.46 -30.00 -10.82
N GLN A 790 4.51 -29.39 -10.24
CA GLN A 790 5.27 -29.96 -9.13
C GLN A 790 4.47 -29.97 -7.82
N ARG A 791 3.63 -28.96 -7.56
CA ARG A 791 2.75 -28.92 -6.38
C ARG A 791 1.70 -30.02 -6.41
N ILE A 792 1.06 -30.24 -7.57
CA ILE A 792 -0.08 -31.18 -7.69
C ILE A 792 0.32 -32.59 -8.15
N GLY A 793 1.61 -32.83 -8.44
CA GLY A 793 2.14 -34.11 -8.91
C GLY A 793 1.76 -34.51 -10.35
N VAL A 794 1.13 -33.62 -11.12
CA VAL A 794 0.63 -33.87 -12.49
C VAL A 794 1.37 -32.95 -13.46
N THR A 795 1.95 -33.49 -14.53
CA THR A 795 2.51 -32.69 -15.63
C THR A 795 1.40 -31.94 -16.36
N LEU A 796 1.37 -30.61 -16.26
CA LEU A 796 0.41 -29.74 -16.94
C LEU A 796 0.98 -29.07 -18.19
N THR A 797 0.09 -28.71 -19.10
CA THR A 797 0.34 -27.73 -20.18
C THR A 797 -0.02 -26.30 -19.72
N ASN A 798 0.26 -25.29 -20.57
CA ASN A 798 -0.21 -23.92 -20.33
C ASN A 798 -1.75 -23.85 -20.44
N GLU A 799 -2.31 -24.64 -21.36
CA GLU A 799 -3.74 -24.78 -21.62
C GLU A 799 -4.48 -25.39 -20.41
N ASP A 800 -3.90 -26.41 -19.75
CA ASP A 800 -4.44 -26.95 -18.50
C ASP A 800 -4.42 -25.91 -17.38
N VAL A 801 -3.30 -25.20 -17.18
CA VAL A 801 -3.19 -24.13 -16.18
C VAL A 801 -4.20 -23.02 -16.41
N LYS A 802 -4.43 -22.63 -17.67
CA LYS A 802 -5.47 -21.66 -18.03
C LYS A 802 -6.88 -22.17 -17.74
N LEU A 803 -7.15 -23.46 -17.94
CA LEU A 803 -8.44 -24.06 -17.62
C LEU A 803 -8.69 -24.13 -16.09
N ILE A 804 -7.68 -24.52 -15.32
CA ILE A 804 -7.72 -24.51 -13.84
C ILE A 804 -7.95 -23.07 -13.33
N HIS A 805 -7.20 -22.09 -13.86
CA HIS A 805 -7.37 -20.69 -13.50
C HIS A 805 -8.74 -20.15 -13.92
N ASN A 806 -9.31 -20.59 -15.05
CA ASN A 806 -10.68 -20.26 -15.43
C ASN A 806 -11.72 -20.84 -14.45
N ALA A 807 -11.54 -22.07 -13.96
CA ALA A 807 -12.42 -22.65 -12.94
C ALA A 807 -12.40 -21.81 -11.66
N CYS A 808 -11.20 -21.58 -11.11
CA CYS A 808 -10.97 -20.69 -9.97
C CYS A 808 -11.64 -19.31 -10.15
N MET A 809 -11.28 -18.60 -11.22
CA MET A 809 -11.77 -17.26 -11.51
C MET A 809 -13.29 -17.15 -11.64
N PHE A 810 -13.97 -18.16 -12.20
CA PHE A 810 -15.42 -18.13 -12.39
C PHE A 810 -16.21 -18.69 -11.19
N GLU A 811 -15.81 -19.82 -10.59
CA GLU A 811 -16.48 -20.34 -9.40
C GLU A 811 -16.28 -19.42 -8.18
N TYR A 812 -15.09 -18.79 -8.04
CA TYR A 812 -14.89 -17.76 -7.02
C TYR A 812 -15.73 -16.49 -7.27
N ALA A 813 -15.88 -16.04 -8.52
CA ALA A 813 -16.73 -14.88 -8.80
C ALA A 813 -18.22 -15.17 -8.54
N LEU A 814 -18.68 -16.40 -8.79
CA LEU A 814 -20.07 -16.81 -8.59
C LEU A 814 -20.41 -17.06 -7.12
N ASP A 815 -19.63 -17.88 -6.40
CA ASP A 815 -19.96 -18.39 -5.06
C ASP A 815 -18.93 -18.04 -3.97
N TYR A 816 -17.85 -17.30 -4.28
CA TYR A 816 -16.75 -16.94 -3.36
C TYR A 816 -15.99 -18.12 -2.72
N GLY A 817 -16.22 -19.35 -3.16
CA GLY A 817 -15.59 -20.55 -2.64
C GLY A 817 -15.33 -21.58 -3.74
N ASP A 818 -14.06 -21.74 -4.11
CA ASP A 818 -13.60 -22.66 -5.14
C ASP A 818 -12.30 -23.37 -4.70
N PRO A 819 -12.16 -24.70 -4.91
CA PRO A 819 -10.95 -25.44 -4.59
C PRO A 819 -9.91 -25.49 -5.71
N TRP A 820 -10.20 -25.13 -6.95
CA TRP A 820 -9.20 -25.02 -8.02
C TRP A 820 -8.24 -23.83 -7.79
N CYS A 821 -8.68 -22.79 -7.09
CA CYS A 821 -7.81 -21.71 -6.62
C CYS A 821 -6.68 -22.23 -5.71
N SER A 822 -6.90 -23.33 -4.96
CA SER A 822 -5.87 -23.93 -4.10
C SER A 822 -4.68 -24.54 -4.84
N LEU A 823 -4.78 -24.74 -6.15
CA LEU A 823 -3.66 -25.26 -6.93
C LEU A 823 -2.56 -24.19 -7.13
N PHE A 824 -2.85 -22.93 -6.82
CA PHE A 824 -1.96 -21.78 -7.01
C PHE A 824 -1.56 -21.10 -5.70
N THR A 825 -0.37 -20.50 -5.70
CA THR A 825 0.06 -19.47 -4.73
C THR A 825 -0.40 -18.08 -5.15
N ASN A 826 -0.38 -17.13 -4.21
CA ASN A 826 -0.71 -15.73 -4.46
C ASN A 826 0.16 -15.12 -5.58
N GLU A 827 1.45 -15.47 -5.64
CA GLU A 827 2.39 -15.03 -6.67
C GLU A 827 2.07 -15.59 -8.07
N GLU A 828 1.65 -16.85 -8.15
CA GLU A 828 1.23 -17.48 -9.42
C GLU A 828 -0.07 -16.85 -9.93
N LEU A 829 -1.00 -16.51 -9.04
CA LEU A 829 -2.22 -15.76 -9.38
C LEU A 829 -1.93 -14.31 -9.79
N GLU A 830 -0.94 -13.63 -9.19
CA GLU A 830 -0.50 -12.31 -9.65
C GLU A 830 0.11 -12.34 -11.07
N VAL A 831 0.85 -13.41 -11.40
CA VAL A 831 1.36 -13.65 -12.76
C VAL A 831 0.22 -13.92 -13.75
N LEU A 832 -0.76 -14.74 -13.37
CA LEU A 832 -1.92 -15.05 -14.20
C LEU A 832 -2.81 -13.82 -14.45
N GLU A 833 -2.97 -12.95 -13.45
CA GLU A 833 -3.60 -11.62 -13.63
C GLU A 833 -2.81 -10.76 -14.63
N PHE A 834 -1.48 -10.67 -14.51
CA PHE A 834 -0.66 -9.88 -15.41
C PHE A 834 -0.71 -10.38 -16.87
N GLY A 835 -0.79 -11.70 -17.07
CA GLY A 835 -1.06 -12.29 -18.38
C GLY A 835 -2.42 -11.86 -18.95
N GLY A 836 -3.44 -11.84 -18.10
CA GLY A 836 -4.76 -11.26 -18.40
C GLY A 836 -4.68 -9.78 -18.76
N ASP A 837 -3.91 -8.97 -18.03
CA ASP A 837 -3.72 -7.55 -18.29
C ASP A 837 -3.01 -7.27 -19.62
N ILE A 838 -2.00 -8.05 -19.98
CA ILE A 838 -1.36 -7.97 -21.31
C ILE A 838 -2.37 -8.26 -22.41
N TYR A 839 -3.18 -9.32 -22.27
CA TYR A 839 -4.22 -9.68 -23.22
C TYR A 839 -5.28 -8.57 -23.35
N ASP A 840 -5.77 -8.06 -22.22
CA ASP A 840 -6.80 -7.03 -22.14
C ASP A 840 -6.28 -5.67 -22.68
N TYR A 841 -5.02 -5.31 -22.38
CA TYR A 841 -4.33 -4.11 -22.87
C TYR A 841 -4.18 -4.12 -24.41
N TYR A 842 -3.68 -5.22 -24.97
CA TYR A 842 -3.43 -5.34 -26.42
C TYR A 842 -4.70 -5.63 -27.25
N THR A 843 -5.71 -6.30 -26.69
CA THR A 843 -6.96 -6.55 -27.42
C THR A 843 -7.99 -5.44 -27.27
N GLN A 844 -8.10 -4.77 -26.12
CA GLN A 844 -9.17 -3.79 -25.86
C GLN A 844 -8.75 -2.34 -25.69
N SER A 845 -7.48 -2.06 -25.37
CA SER A 845 -7.02 -0.74 -24.89
C SER A 845 -5.79 -0.23 -25.66
N TYR A 846 -4.95 0.59 -25.00
CA TYR A 846 -3.82 1.36 -25.54
C TYR A 846 -2.84 0.58 -26.43
N GLY A 847 -2.78 -0.75 -26.35
CA GLY A 847 -1.98 -1.58 -27.26
C GLY A 847 -2.38 -1.48 -28.74
N ARG A 848 -3.57 -0.94 -29.09
CA ARG A 848 -3.91 -0.54 -30.47
C ARG A 848 -4.50 0.86 -30.53
N LYS A 849 -3.93 1.74 -31.39
CA LYS A 849 -4.40 3.13 -31.63
C LYS A 849 -5.87 3.25 -32.09
N VAL A 850 -6.49 2.18 -32.58
CA VAL A 850 -7.92 2.16 -32.93
C VAL A 850 -8.84 2.05 -31.70
N ASN A 851 -8.35 1.47 -30.59
CA ASN A 851 -9.12 1.33 -29.36
C ASN A 851 -9.34 2.67 -28.66
N THR A 852 -8.37 3.59 -28.74
CA THR A 852 -8.46 4.97 -28.20
C THR A 852 -9.34 5.90 -29.06
N LYS A 853 -9.92 5.41 -30.18
CA LYS A 853 -10.69 6.23 -31.14
C LYS A 853 -12.09 5.71 -31.45
N GLN A 854 -12.29 4.39 -31.53
CA GLN A 854 -13.56 3.82 -32.01
C GLN A 854 -14.76 4.05 -31.05
N ALA A 855 -14.53 4.50 -29.82
CA ALA A 855 -15.58 4.85 -28.85
C ALA A 855 -16.25 6.23 -29.12
N CYS A 856 -15.86 6.95 -30.18
CA CYS A 856 -16.39 8.29 -30.45
C CYS A 856 -17.92 8.40 -30.53
N PRO A 857 -18.72 7.39 -30.97
CA PRO A 857 -20.18 7.54 -31.00
C PRO A 857 -20.79 7.72 -29.60
N VAL A 858 -20.20 7.05 -28.60
CA VAL A 858 -20.59 7.17 -27.19
C VAL A 858 -20.23 8.56 -26.66
N LEU A 859 -19.00 9.01 -26.91
CA LEU A 859 -18.56 10.35 -26.50
C LEU A 859 -19.39 11.47 -27.15
N LYS A 860 -19.74 11.32 -28.44
CA LYS A 860 -20.64 12.24 -29.14
C LYS A 860 -22.02 12.29 -28.49
N ASN A 861 -22.62 11.13 -28.23
CA ASN A 861 -23.92 11.04 -27.55
C ASN A 861 -23.90 11.76 -26.19
N ILE A 862 -22.85 11.55 -25.38
CA ILE A 862 -22.66 12.25 -24.10
C ILE A 862 -22.58 13.77 -24.29
N LEU A 863 -21.77 14.26 -25.23
CA LEU A 863 -21.58 15.69 -25.47
C LEU A 863 -22.86 16.37 -25.99
N ASP A 864 -23.56 15.74 -26.92
CA ASP A 864 -24.80 16.28 -27.49
C ASP A 864 -25.94 16.28 -26.45
N MET A 865 -25.98 15.32 -25.52
CA MET A 865 -26.89 15.35 -24.36
C MET A 865 -26.49 16.36 -23.28
N MET A 866 -25.19 16.58 -23.04
CA MET A 866 -24.76 17.67 -22.16
C MET A 866 -25.19 19.04 -22.72
N LYS A 867 -24.99 19.28 -24.03
CA LYS A 867 -25.48 20.49 -24.71
C LYS A 867 -26.97 20.71 -24.49
N SER A 868 -27.82 19.71 -24.74
CA SER A 868 -29.27 19.86 -24.58
C SER A 868 -29.71 20.02 -23.12
N THR A 869 -29.04 19.33 -22.19
CA THR A 869 -29.38 19.39 -20.75
C THR A 869 -29.04 20.76 -20.13
N THR A 870 -28.07 21.53 -20.67
CA THR A 870 -27.87 22.93 -20.22
C THR A 870 -29.08 23.87 -20.46
N LYS A 871 -30.07 23.44 -21.25
CA LYS A 871 -31.26 24.21 -21.63
C LYS A 871 -32.59 23.53 -21.27
N THR A 872 -32.58 22.37 -20.62
CA THR A 872 -33.79 21.54 -20.40
C THR A 872 -33.81 20.90 -19.01
N ASN A 873 -34.91 20.23 -18.66
CA ASN A 873 -35.07 19.54 -17.38
C ASN A 873 -34.01 18.43 -17.18
N PRO A 874 -33.62 18.11 -15.94
CA PRO A 874 -32.57 17.14 -15.66
C PRO A 874 -32.78 15.77 -16.31
N LYS A 875 -31.69 15.15 -16.77
CA LYS A 875 -31.71 13.87 -17.50
C LYS A 875 -30.83 12.82 -16.85
N VAL A 876 -31.32 11.59 -16.82
CA VAL A 876 -30.60 10.40 -16.36
C VAL A 876 -30.56 9.39 -17.50
N VAL A 877 -29.38 8.84 -17.78
CA VAL A 877 -29.16 7.86 -18.86
C VAL A 877 -28.39 6.68 -18.30
N LEU A 878 -28.97 5.48 -18.35
CA LEU A 878 -28.46 4.27 -17.73
C LEU A 878 -28.25 3.20 -18.82
N GLN A 879 -27.00 3.04 -19.26
CA GLN A 879 -26.61 2.21 -20.40
C GLN A 879 -25.81 0.97 -19.97
N PHE A 880 -26.21 -0.21 -20.44
CA PHE A 880 -25.64 -1.50 -20.02
C PHE A 880 -25.06 -2.28 -21.20
N SER A 881 -23.75 -2.51 -21.17
CA SER A 881 -22.98 -3.08 -22.29
C SER A 881 -21.98 -4.17 -21.85
N HIS A 882 -20.93 -4.36 -22.64
CA HIS A 882 -19.85 -5.31 -22.41
C HIS A 882 -18.54 -4.56 -22.12
N TRP A 883 -17.64 -5.23 -21.41
CA TRP A 883 -16.32 -4.68 -21.02
C TRP A 883 -15.53 -4.06 -22.21
N SER A 884 -15.67 -4.63 -23.41
CA SER A 884 -15.05 -4.13 -24.65
C SER A 884 -15.51 -2.73 -25.07
N ALA A 885 -16.69 -2.26 -24.67
CA ALA A 885 -17.13 -0.89 -24.90
C ALA A 885 -16.47 0.06 -23.87
N LEU A 886 -16.65 -0.28 -22.59
CA LEU A 886 -16.20 0.51 -21.45
C LEU A 886 -14.68 0.73 -21.44
N THR A 887 -13.88 -0.31 -21.69
CA THR A 887 -12.42 -0.22 -21.81
C THR A 887 -11.94 0.72 -22.92
N LYS A 888 -12.74 0.93 -23.97
CA LYS A 888 -12.42 1.85 -25.07
C LYS A 888 -12.85 3.28 -24.77
N VAL A 889 -13.89 3.47 -23.95
CA VAL A 889 -14.19 4.76 -23.33
C VAL A 889 -13.04 5.16 -22.40
N TYR A 890 -12.57 4.27 -21.53
CA TYR A 890 -11.37 4.51 -20.70
C TYR A 890 -10.14 4.90 -21.56
N ALA A 891 -9.87 4.12 -22.62
CA ALA A 891 -8.74 4.35 -23.53
C ALA A 891 -8.84 5.68 -24.30
N MET A 892 -10.07 6.13 -24.63
CA MET A 892 -10.33 7.42 -25.28
C MET A 892 -10.15 8.61 -24.31
N LEU A 893 -10.52 8.44 -23.03
CA LEU A 893 -10.41 9.49 -22.02
C LEU A 893 -8.98 9.65 -21.45
N GLY A 894 -8.07 8.70 -21.72
CA GLY A 894 -6.74 8.63 -21.09
C GLY A 894 -6.73 8.01 -19.69
N LEU A 895 -7.80 7.33 -19.30
CA LEU A 895 -7.92 6.73 -17.97
C LEU A 895 -7.03 5.50 -17.82
N ASN A 896 -6.26 5.48 -16.73
CA ASN A 896 -5.37 4.38 -16.32
C ASN A 896 -4.28 4.03 -17.34
N GLN A 897 -3.80 5.01 -18.11
CA GLN A 897 -2.70 4.82 -19.05
C GLN A 897 -1.35 4.77 -18.32
N ASP A 898 -0.59 3.68 -18.54
CA ASP A 898 0.80 3.57 -18.11
C ASP A 898 1.76 4.44 -18.94
N GLU A 899 2.88 4.81 -18.32
CA GLU A 899 3.91 5.66 -18.96
C GLU A 899 4.76 4.88 -19.98
N LEU A 900 4.90 3.57 -19.74
CA LEU A 900 5.46 2.60 -20.67
C LEU A 900 4.39 1.55 -20.97
N PRO A 901 4.23 1.08 -22.23
CA PRO A 901 3.29 0.00 -22.54
C PRO A 901 3.56 -1.26 -21.71
N LEU A 902 2.52 -2.03 -21.40
CA LEU A 902 2.71 -3.34 -20.76
C LEU A 902 3.52 -4.28 -21.67
N LYS A 903 4.46 -5.04 -21.08
CA LYS A 903 5.35 -5.96 -21.81
C LYS A 903 5.48 -7.32 -21.14
N ALA A 904 5.69 -8.35 -21.96
CA ALA A 904 5.70 -9.75 -21.54
C ALA A 904 6.78 -10.11 -20.50
N ASP A 905 7.90 -9.38 -20.54
CA ASP A 905 9.07 -9.50 -19.66
C ASP A 905 9.02 -8.54 -18.46
N ALA A 906 8.08 -7.57 -18.46
CA ALA A 906 8.10 -6.44 -17.55
C ALA A 906 7.31 -6.62 -16.25
N PHE A 907 6.82 -7.83 -15.93
CA PHE A 907 6.03 -8.15 -14.73
C PHE A 907 6.59 -7.49 -13.45
N CYS A 908 7.91 -7.61 -13.25
CA CYS A 908 8.56 -7.13 -12.03
C CYS A 908 8.80 -5.62 -12.01
N SER A 909 9.08 -5.01 -13.18
CA SER A 909 9.17 -3.55 -13.33
C SER A 909 7.81 -2.84 -13.37
N GLN A 910 6.72 -3.57 -13.65
CA GLN A 910 5.35 -3.06 -13.82
C GLN A 910 4.37 -3.64 -12.79
N LYS A 911 4.83 -4.11 -11.62
CA LYS A 911 3.93 -4.54 -10.53
C LYS A 911 2.90 -3.45 -10.18
N ASN A 912 3.35 -2.20 -10.05
CA ASN A 912 2.53 -1.01 -9.76
C ASN A 912 1.89 -0.36 -11.00
N ARG A 913 1.59 -1.15 -12.06
CA ARG A 913 0.91 -0.69 -13.28
C ARG A 913 -0.44 -0.02 -13.02
N LYS A 914 -0.74 1.01 -13.80
CA LYS A 914 -2.03 1.72 -13.82
C LYS A 914 -3.08 0.89 -14.57
N TRP A 915 -2.70 0.20 -15.65
CA TRP A 915 -3.57 -0.74 -16.35
C TRP A 915 -3.61 -2.11 -15.63
N ARG A 916 -4.43 -2.21 -14.58
CA ARG A 916 -4.71 -3.45 -13.83
C ARG A 916 -6.21 -3.76 -13.87
N SER A 917 -6.60 -4.71 -14.72
CA SER A 917 -7.98 -4.95 -15.16
C SER A 917 -8.95 -5.36 -14.04
N SER A 918 -8.44 -5.96 -12.97
CA SER A 918 -9.17 -6.29 -11.73
C SER A 918 -9.73 -5.07 -11.00
N PHE A 919 -9.01 -3.94 -11.01
CA PHE A 919 -9.47 -2.70 -10.37
C PHE A 919 -10.20 -1.77 -11.35
N ILE A 920 -9.74 -1.72 -12.60
CA ILE A 920 -10.26 -0.74 -13.58
C ILE A 920 -11.46 -1.25 -14.37
N ALA A 921 -11.55 -2.57 -14.64
CA ALA A 921 -12.60 -3.20 -15.43
C ALA A 921 -13.06 -4.60 -14.93
N PRO A 922 -13.34 -4.81 -13.61
CA PRO A 922 -13.96 -6.03 -13.07
C PRO A 922 -15.35 -6.32 -13.67
N PHE A 923 -16.07 -7.36 -13.21
CA PHE A 923 -17.53 -7.43 -13.41
C PHE A 923 -18.22 -6.17 -12.87
N ASN A 924 -19.36 -5.79 -13.46
CA ASN A 924 -20.14 -4.58 -13.12
C ASN A 924 -19.37 -3.23 -13.10
N SER A 925 -18.15 -3.19 -13.66
CA SER A 925 -17.37 -1.96 -13.76
C SER A 925 -18.10 -0.92 -14.61
N ASN A 926 -17.95 0.35 -14.25
CA ASN A 926 -18.79 1.42 -14.76
C ASN A 926 -18.02 2.72 -15.00
N ILE A 927 -18.67 3.63 -15.71
CA ILE A 927 -18.30 5.04 -15.80
C ILE A 927 -19.54 5.91 -15.73
N ALA A 928 -19.51 6.96 -14.91
CA ALA A 928 -20.52 8.00 -14.87
C ALA A 928 -19.93 9.34 -15.31
N PHE A 929 -20.68 10.09 -16.12
CA PHE A 929 -20.40 11.47 -16.49
C PHE A 929 -21.52 12.32 -15.90
N VAL A 930 -21.15 13.21 -14.97
CA VAL A 930 -22.12 14.05 -14.24
C VAL A 930 -21.91 15.50 -14.64
N LEU A 931 -22.94 16.10 -15.24
CA LEU A 931 -23.00 17.53 -15.51
C LEU A 931 -23.69 18.20 -14.32
N TYR A 932 -23.01 19.18 -13.72
CA TYR A 932 -23.52 20.00 -12.64
C TYR A 932 -23.82 21.41 -13.14
N LYS A 933 -24.88 22.01 -12.61
CA LYS A 933 -25.16 23.44 -12.71
C LYS A 933 -24.68 24.12 -11.42
N CYS A 934 -23.74 25.05 -11.56
CA CYS A 934 -23.26 25.92 -10.48
C CYS A 934 -23.82 27.34 -10.66
N THR A 935 -23.44 28.25 -9.77
CA THR A 935 -23.85 29.67 -9.76
C THR A 935 -23.45 30.42 -11.03
N GLU A 936 -22.20 30.23 -11.50
CA GLU A 936 -21.63 30.98 -12.65
C GLU A 936 -21.58 30.16 -13.95
N GLU A 937 -21.45 28.85 -13.87
CA GLU A 937 -21.21 27.97 -15.02
C GLU A 937 -21.71 26.53 -14.80
N HIS A 938 -21.65 25.71 -15.84
CA HIS A 938 -21.77 24.26 -15.71
C HIS A 938 -20.40 23.61 -15.54
N LYS A 939 -20.30 22.55 -14.73
CA LYS A 939 -19.08 21.77 -14.49
C LYS A 939 -19.32 20.28 -14.74
N VAL A 940 -18.28 19.55 -15.12
CA VAL A 940 -18.33 18.11 -15.39
C VAL A 940 -17.37 17.38 -14.46
N ALA A 941 -17.84 16.29 -13.88
CA ALA A 941 -16.99 15.28 -13.25
C ALA A 941 -17.22 13.92 -13.90
N VAL A 942 -16.16 13.11 -13.99
CA VAL A 942 -16.22 11.74 -14.50
C VAL A 942 -15.80 10.77 -13.41
N TYR A 943 -16.64 9.80 -13.12
CA TYR A 943 -16.44 8.78 -12.11
C TYR A 943 -16.19 7.45 -12.79
N GLN A 944 -15.10 6.75 -12.48
CA GLN A 944 -14.86 5.37 -12.89
C GLN A 944 -15.01 4.47 -11.66
N ASN A 945 -15.85 3.43 -11.73
CA ASN A 945 -16.12 2.52 -10.61
C ASN A 945 -16.42 3.33 -9.32
N GLU A 946 -17.42 4.21 -9.37
CA GLU A 946 -17.87 5.12 -8.29
C GLU A 946 -16.87 6.19 -7.80
N LYS A 947 -15.61 6.19 -8.30
CA LYS A 947 -14.52 7.08 -7.91
C LYS A 947 -14.29 8.20 -8.94
N ALA A 948 -14.27 9.46 -8.49
CA ALA A 948 -13.98 10.61 -9.34
C ALA A 948 -12.55 10.56 -9.91
N MET A 949 -12.41 10.76 -11.22
CA MET A 949 -11.16 10.68 -11.97
C MET A 949 -10.79 12.02 -12.63
N LYS A 950 -9.50 12.21 -12.88
CA LYS A 950 -9.03 13.22 -13.84
C LYS A 950 -8.89 12.56 -15.21
N ILE A 951 -9.46 13.19 -16.22
CA ILE A 951 -9.41 12.78 -17.63
C ILE A 951 -8.52 13.72 -18.43
N ASN A 952 -8.12 13.32 -19.65
CA ASN A 952 -7.40 14.20 -20.57
C ASN A 952 -8.20 15.47 -20.89
N GLY A 953 -7.52 16.60 -21.11
CA GLY A 953 -8.14 17.91 -21.36
C GLY A 953 -8.64 18.64 -20.12
N CYS A 954 -9.08 17.93 -19.06
CA CYS A 954 -9.49 18.54 -17.81
C CYS A 954 -8.31 18.78 -16.84
N LYS A 955 -8.25 19.96 -16.22
CA LYS A 955 -7.17 20.30 -15.26
C LYS A 955 -7.29 19.52 -13.95
N HIS A 956 -8.51 19.40 -13.42
CA HIS A 956 -8.85 18.77 -12.15
C HIS A 956 -9.91 17.67 -12.35
N LYS A 957 -10.35 17.01 -11.27
CA LYS A 957 -11.41 15.97 -11.31
C LYS A 957 -12.81 16.54 -11.62
N LEU A 958 -13.05 17.77 -11.16
CA LEU A 958 -14.16 18.63 -11.58
C LEU A 958 -13.56 19.68 -12.53
N CYS A 959 -13.99 19.69 -13.78
CA CYS A 959 -13.59 20.69 -14.78
C CYS A 959 -14.79 21.47 -15.27
N THR A 960 -14.56 22.63 -15.89
CA THR A 960 -15.68 23.40 -16.46
C THR A 960 -16.27 22.67 -17.66
N PHE A 961 -17.56 22.85 -17.93
CA PHE A 961 -18.17 22.28 -19.13
C PHE A 961 -17.50 22.82 -20.40
N LYS A 962 -16.95 24.05 -20.38
CA LYS A 962 -16.15 24.62 -21.48
C LYS A 962 -14.81 23.89 -21.67
N GLU A 963 -14.11 23.54 -20.59
CA GLU A 963 -12.88 22.73 -20.68
C GLU A 963 -13.16 21.32 -21.21
N PHE A 964 -14.18 20.65 -20.67
CA PHE A 964 -14.62 19.33 -21.12
C PHE A 964 -15.04 19.37 -22.60
N PHE A 965 -15.86 20.35 -22.98
CA PHE A 965 -16.37 20.48 -24.34
C PHE A 965 -15.24 20.72 -25.34
N LEU A 966 -14.35 21.69 -25.11
CA LEU A 966 -13.23 21.97 -26.02
C LEU A 966 -12.24 20.80 -26.16
N ALA A 967 -12.07 19.98 -25.11
CA ALA A 967 -11.21 18.81 -25.16
C ALA A 967 -11.76 17.67 -26.04
N TYR A 968 -13.08 17.51 -26.10
CA TYR A 968 -13.74 16.35 -26.70
C TYR A 968 -14.61 16.67 -27.93
N GLN A 969 -14.93 17.94 -28.18
CA GLN A 969 -15.65 18.41 -29.37
C GLN A 969 -15.02 17.92 -30.69
N PRO A 970 -13.69 18.02 -30.94
CA PRO A 970 -13.12 17.56 -32.20
C PRO A 970 -13.30 16.05 -32.42
N ILE A 971 -13.20 15.25 -31.36
CA ILE A 971 -13.40 13.79 -31.40
C ILE A 971 -14.86 13.44 -31.68
N SER A 972 -15.80 14.30 -31.28
CA SER A 972 -17.23 14.19 -31.52
C SER A 972 -17.66 14.61 -32.93
N GLU A 973 -17.09 15.70 -33.44
CA GLU A 973 -17.42 16.26 -34.75
C GLU A 973 -16.73 15.49 -35.89
N GLU A 974 -15.48 15.07 -35.71
CA GLU A 974 -14.77 14.15 -36.62
C GLU A 974 -15.18 12.66 -36.43
N CYS A 975 -16.23 12.37 -35.66
CA CYS A 975 -16.63 10.99 -35.33
C CYS A 975 -17.21 10.24 -36.54
N ASN A 976 -16.32 9.70 -37.37
CA ASN A 976 -16.63 8.77 -38.44
C ASN A 976 -16.03 7.40 -38.10
N ILE A 977 -16.87 6.49 -37.58
CA ILE A 977 -16.43 5.17 -37.14
C ILE A 977 -15.90 4.31 -38.30
N ASP A 978 -16.44 4.47 -39.51
CA ASP A 978 -16.01 3.74 -40.69
C ASP A 978 -14.56 4.08 -41.06
N LYS A 979 -14.24 5.37 -41.12
CA LYS A 979 -12.88 5.91 -41.35
C LYS A 979 -11.91 5.55 -40.24
N ILE A 980 -12.38 5.45 -38.98
CA ILE A 980 -11.56 5.02 -37.83
C ILE A 980 -11.26 3.51 -37.89
N CYS A 981 -12.21 2.70 -38.39
CA CYS A 981 -12.17 1.24 -38.31
C CYS A 981 -11.85 0.53 -39.64
N CYS A 982 -11.75 1.25 -40.76
CA CYS A 982 -11.07 0.77 -41.95
C CYS A 982 -10.15 1.87 -42.54
N PRO A 983 -8.90 1.98 -42.07
CA PRO A 983 -7.94 2.95 -42.61
C PRO A 983 -7.45 2.65 -44.04
N CYS A 984 -7.87 1.53 -44.65
CA CYS A 984 -7.62 1.22 -46.07
C CYS A 984 -8.87 1.33 -46.97
N CYS A 985 -10.04 1.73 -46.44
CA CYS A 985 -11.12 2.29 -47.26
C CYS A 985 -10.69 3.71 -47.65
N LYS A 986 -9.81 3.80 -48.65
CA LYS A 986 -9.60 5.00 -49.45
C LYS A 986 -10.34 4.80 -50.77
N ASN A 987 -11.21 5.76 -51.09
CA ASN A 987 -12.32 5.68 -52.04
C ASN A 987 -13.52 4.97 -51.41
#